data_AF-A0A2D8PAF7-F1
#
_entry.id   AF-A0A2D8PAF7-F1
#
_cell.length_a   1.000
_cell.length_b   1.000
_cell.length_c   1.000
_cell.angle_alpha   90.00
_cell.angle_beta   90.00
_cell.angle_gamma   90.00
#
_symmetry.space_group_name_H-M   'P 1'
#
loop_
_entity.id
_entity.type
_entity.pdbx_description
1 polymer ?
#
loop_
_entity_poly.entity_id
_entity_poly.type
_entity_poly.pdbx_seq_one_letter_code
_entity_poly.pdbx_strand_id
1 'polypeptide(L)'
;MSDHFEALTSFFRLLDTRQVEFDSSRDIREHVLSVRRGKSTIGLLTENLETKFAANLPLLMPNVSGFDGQAAEQAEQYFLFGTIFSDKATSHKGAVKLLNMMPSGAAPVFMEVGFLATTHSWSHAFREGNPQYAALGYVYDDMSHYFMADYPNRLIQRLNSDLELTDEERKRARGLIDRMVARRISKYNAQPMEAPTLPGGYARRVLVCDQAYADASTVYGKVDEAAFEEMLFTALRENPDAQIIVKTHPDSSWEKSTRTGYYTHLKSTERVVILTDPVNPYTVFDMVDTVYVGTSQMGLEALFAGKKVVTFGVPFYAGWGLTDDRQAIPHRHRTRTLEDIFHAFYVWYTIYHVPGCAVPSQVEDALDFIEAHRPYSLPETVAEAPADPKVSVIIPVHGVEAYIEDCIRSVQRQTLREIEIIPVNDVSPDGSQTIIDRLAKSDARIRPIVLDKNVGQGFARNKALDVARGDYVWFIDGDDWISNPRALATLVETAEANGSDMVRGKKVGEAIFDETNTQIDLRNDRTEQNFNEFIGQTTYAESPHILHNRHFWTWLYRREWLNENDIRFVTPQWEERAFLVKSLANARRLSLTTCPVTMYRVRPASTARREHGPKDFEQMLNNFESATQTLAERGAIDAASPLRPHLAFQLSQFIVQMFLRGAYEYYRKKGGKALEGFLERIRRTLDTCDMSSTDFDATAVAGRDAHIVSGAFGLIIAAVRSGQNEILRAATGLHPIDQKTFMQTMLAPPTNKVDADLHCALNRYARNDRVQTARKRAAAPATKPRIIVHIGATKTGSTYIQHLMETNRPALLREGVWYPEVGLFWQTVRPHKQAGHSEFTRAAVQNAAGPKAHIERGLALAGGKIHTIVLSSEAFFLQRNAVKIAQYFSDYPVEMVCYLRRQDEWANAQYAEFVAGGAVGRVDVSFEAWLADEVTRERLDY
;
A
#
# COMPACT_ATOMS: atom_id res chain seq x y z
N MET A 1 -25.90 -13.06 -60.18
CA MET A 1 -25.30 -11.74 -60.53
C MET A 1 -26.25 -10.60 -60.23
N SER A 2 -27.59 -10.76 -60.39
CA SER A 2 -28.56 -9.70 -60.04
C SER A 2 -28.52 -9.26 -58.57
N ASP A 3 -28.42 -10.21 -57.63
CA ASP A 3 -28.43 -9.95 -56.18
C ASP A 3 -27.31 -8.99 -55.70
N HIS A 4 -26.08 -9.12 -56.21
CA HIS A 4 -24.99 -8.19 -55.85
C HIS A 4 -25.16 -6.81 -56.51
N PHE A 5 -25.66 -6.76 -57.74
CA PHE A 5 -25.90 -5.51 -58.45
C PHE A 5 -27.00 -4.67 -57.80
N GLU A 6 -28.06 -5.33 -57.31
CA GLU A 6 -29.14 -4.69 -56.54
C GLU A 6 -28.62 -4.12 -55.22
N ALA A 7 -27.84 -4.89 -54.46
CA ALA A 7 -27.21 -4.41 -53.23
C ALA A 7 -26.27 -3.22 -53.47
N LEU A 8 -25.46 -3.28 -54.54
CA LEU A 8 -24.54 -2.21 -54.93
C LEU A 8 -25.31 -0.92 -55.28
N THR A 9 -26.38 -1.05 -56.05
CA THR A 9 -27.24 0.09 -56.42
C THR A 9 -27.90 0.69 -55.19
N SER A 10 -28.40 -0.13 -54.27
CA SER A 10 -28.99 0.31 -53.01
C SER A 10 -27.96 0.99 -52.10
N PHE A 11 -26.73 0.48 -52.06
CA PHE A 11 -25.63 1.06 -51.30
C PHE A 11 -25.27 2.46 -51.79
N PHE A 12 -25.06 2.64 -53.10
CA PHE A 12 -24.77 3.97 -53.66
C PHE A 12 -25.94 4.94 -53.52
N ARG A 13 -27.17 4.47 -53.74
CA ARG A 13 -28.37 5.28 -53.49
C ARG A 13 -28.43 5.77 -52.04
N LEU A 14 -28.10 4.90 -51.08
CA LEU A 14 -28.07 5.27 -49.66
C LEU A 14 -27.04 6.38 -49.40
N LEU A 15 -25.83 6.25 -49.95
CA LEU A 15 -24.78 7.27 -49.83
C LEU A 15 -25.19 8.59 -50.47
N ASP A 16 -25.73 8.56 -51.70
CA ASP A 16 -26.18 9.74 -52.43
C ASP A 16 -27.32 10.46 -51.70
N THR A 17 -28.31 9.72 -51.18
CA THR A 17 -29.40 10.29 -50.39
C THR A 17 -28.87 10.94 -49.11
N ARG A 18 -27.99 10.28 -48.37
CA ARG A 18 -27.43 10.79 -47.11
C ARG A 18 -26.47 11.96 -47.28
N GLN A 19 -25.91 12.13 -48.47
CA GLN A 19 -25.09 13.29 -48.79
C GLN A 19 -25.91 14.58 -48.86
N VAL A 20 -27.20 14.49 -49.23
CA VAL A 20 -28.11 15.64 -49.43
C VAL A 20 -29.07 15.80 -48.24
N GLU A 21 -29.60 14.71 -47.71
CA GLU A 21 -30.63 14.68 -46.68
C GLU A 21 -30.05 14.13 -45.37
N PHE A 22 -29.51 15.02 -44.52
CA PHE A 22 -29.06 14.63 -43.19
C PHE A 22 -29.30 15.70 -42.13
N ASP A 23 -29.55 15.22 -40.91
CA ASP A 23 -29.69 16.06 -39.73
C ASP A 23 -28.32 16.33 -39.12
N SER A 24 -27.77 17.51 -39.37
CA SER A 24 -26.47 17.95 -38.82
C SER A 24 -26.43 18.08 -37.28
N SER A 25 -27.58 18.13 -36.61
CA SER A 25 -27.67 18.27 -35.15
C SER A 25 -27.63 16.94 -34.40
N ARG A 26 -27.78 15.82 -35.11
CA ARG A 26 -27.80 14.48 -34.49
C ARG A 26 -26.41 14.03 -34.04
N ASP A 27 -26.29 13.73 -32.75
CA ASP A 27 -25.12 13.05 -32.21
C ASP A 27 -25.25 11.52 -32.42
N ILE A 28 -24.31 10.96 -33.18
CA ILE A 28 -24.34 9.53 -33.54
C ILE A 28 -24.09 8.61 -32.35
N ARG A 29 -23.26 9.02 -31.40
CA ARG A 29 -22.97 8.24 -30.20
C ARG A 29 -24.23 8.10 -29.36
N GLU A 30 -24.90 9.22 -29.09
CA GLU A 30 -26.16 9.23 -28.34
C GLU A 30 -27.26 8.45 -29.07
N HIS A 31 -27.34 8.58 -30.40
CA HIS A 31 -28.30 7.82 -31.20
C HIS A 31 -28.10 6.30 -31.03
N VAL A 32 -26.89 5.78 -31.24
CA VAL A 32 -26.59 4.35 -31.12
C VAL A 32 -26.86 3.86 -29.70
N LEU A 33 -26.49 4.63 -28.68
CA LEU A 33 -26.78 4.29 -27.30
C LEU A 33 -28.29 4.27 -27.03
N SER A 34 -29.08 5.19 -27.59
CA SER A 34 -30.52 5.24 -27.37
C SER A 34 -31.26 4.01 -27.94
N VAL A 35 -30.76 3.45 -29.06
CA VAL A 35 -31.40 2.32 -29.74
C VAL A 35 -30.82 0.96 -29.36
N ARG A 36 -29.78 0.90 -28.51
CA ARG A 36 -29.02 -0.33 -28.20
C ARG A 36 -29.83 -1.49 -27.62
N ARG A 37 -30.99 -1.20 -27.03
CA ARG A 37 -31.89 -2.23 -26.46
C ARG A 37 -32.99 -2.70 -27.43
N GLY A 38 -33.15 -2.03 -28.58
CA GLY A 38 -34.10 -2.42 -29.62
C GLY A 38 -33.67 -3.71 -30.33
N LYS A 39 -34.59 -4.32 -31.08
CA LYS A 39 -34.29 -5.48 -31.91
C LYS A 39 -33.40 -5.03 -33.09
N SER A 40 -32.24 -5.63 -33.25
CA SER A 40 -31.31 -5.23 -34.32
C SER A 40 -30.78 -6.41 -35.12
N THR A 41 -30.52 -6.15 -36.41
CA THR A 41 -29.89 -7.11 -37.33
C THR A 41 -28.58 -6.55 -37.84
N ILE A 42 -27.53 -7.37 -37.86
CA ILE A 42 -26.22 -7.02 -38.39
C ILE A 42 -25.85 -7.88 -39.58
N GLY A 43 -25.04 -7.32 -40.50
CA GLY A 43 -24.43 -8.03 -41.62
C GLY A 43 -23.37 -9.09 -41.25
N LEU A 44 -23.55 -9.82 -40.15
CA LEU A 44 -22.70 -10.93 -39.71
C LEU A 44 -23.56 -12.18 -39.47
N LEU A 45 -22.95 -13.37 -39.51
CA LEU A 45 -23.61 -14.62 -39.10
C LEU A 45 -23.77 -14.67 -37.58
N THR A 46 -24.81 -15.34 -37.10
CA THR A 46 -25.12 -15.49 -35.67
C THR A 46 -23.94 -16.09 -34.89
N GLU A 47 -23.23 -17.06 -35.47
CA GLU A 47 -21.99 -17.63 -34.88
C GLU A 47 -20.92 -16.56 -34.52
N ASN A 48 -20.85 -15.44 -35.25
CA ASN A 48 -19.87 -14.39 -34.98
C ASN A 48 -20.20 -13.59 -33.72
N LEU A 49 -21.48 -13.52 -33.36
CA LEU A 49 -21.99 -12.83 -32.17
C LEU A 49 -21.88 -13.69 -30.92
N GLU A 50 -21.69 -15.00 -31.07
CA GLU A 50 -21.60 -15.94 -29.95
C GLU A 50 -20.17 -16.33 -29.62
N THR A 51 -19.34 -16.56 -30.65
CA THR A 51 -18.02 -17.19 -30.46
C THR A 51 -16.86 -16.47 -31.13
N LYS A 52 -17.10 -15.62 -32.14
CA LYS A 52 -16.00 -15.02 -32.93
C LYS A 52 -15.80 -13.54 -32.62
N PHE A 53 -15.29 -12.80 -33.61
CA PHE A 53 -14.81 -11.43 -33.45
C PHE A 53 -15.86 -10.42 -32.93
N ALA A 54 -17.15 -10.74 -33.07
CA ALA A 54 -18.25 -9.91 -32.58
C ALA A 54 -18.90 -10.43 -31.28
N ALA A 55 -18.28 -11.38 -30.58
CA ALA A 55 -18.86 -12.00 -29.38
C ALA A 55 -19.07 -11.05 -28.19
N ASN A 56 -18.40 -9.89 -28.16
CA ASN A 56 -18.64 -8.88 -27.14
C ASN A 56 -19.77 -7.91 -27.50
N LEU A 57 -20.21 -7.84 -28.77
CA LEU A 57 -21.24 -6.91 -29.21
C LEU A 57 -22.58 -7.07 -28.44
N PRO A 58 -23.03 -8.30 -28.08
CA PRO A 58 -24.21 -8.47 -27.23
C PRO A 58 -24.13 -7.81 -25.84
N LEU A 59 -22.93 -7.50 -25.33
CA LEU A 59 -22.78 -6.73 -24.09
C LEU A 59 -23.38 -5.33 -24.23
N LEU A 60 -23.17 -4.69 -25.39
CA LEU A 60 -23.74 -3.38 -25.72
C LEU A 60 -25.17 -3.48 -26.24
N MET A 61 -25.43 -4.44 -27.14
CA MET A 61 -26.70 -4.64 -27.83
C MET A 61 -27.27 -6.04 -27.56
N PRO A 62 -27.93 -6.26 -26.41
CA PRO A 62 -28.34 -7.61 -25.99
C PRO A 62 -29.35 -8.30 -26.91
N ASN A 63 -30.04 -7.53 -27.76
CA ASN A 63 -31.05 -8.02 -28.71
C ASN A 63 -30.55 -7.97 -30.17
N VAL A 64 -29.24 -8.01 -30.39
CA VAL A 64 -28.63 -8.08 -31.73
C VAL A 64 -28.70 -9.51 -32.28
N SER A 65 -29.03 -9.63 -33.57
CA SER A 65 -29.10 -10.91 -34.28
C SER A 65 -28.32 -10.86 -35.59
N GLY A 66 -27.73 -11.98 -35.98
CA GLY A 66 -27.11 -12.13 -37.29
C GLY A 66 -28.17 -12.18 -38.40
N PHE A 67 -27.78 -11.88 -39.65
CA PHE A 67 -28.71 -11.89 -40.79
C PHE A 67 -29.34 -13.27 -41.07
N ASP A 68 -28.77 -14.34 -40.53
CA ASP A 68 -29.21 -15.73 -40.63
C ASP A 68 -30.13 -16.17 -39.47
N GLY A 69 -30.37 -15.30 -38.49
CA GLY A 69 -31.22 -15.59 -37.34
C GLY A 69 -32.72 -15.45 -37.62
N GLN A 70 -33.56 -16.21 -36.90
CA GLN A 70 -35.03 -16.19 -37.06
C GLN A 70 -35.67 -14.82 -36.76
N ALA A 71 -34.97 -13.95 -36.01
CA ALA A 71 -35.43 -12.60 -35.67
C ALA A 71 -34.99 -11.52 -36.68
N ALA A 72 -34.21 -11.87 -37.70
CA ALA A 72 -33.53 -10.90 -38.55
C ALA A 72 -34.49 -10.02 -39.38
N GLU A 73 -35.66 -10.57 -39.74
CA GLU A 73 -36.73 -9.86 -40.48
C GLU A 73 -37.60 -8.96 -39.59
N GLN A 74 -37.47 -9.07 -38.25
CA GLN A 74 -38.26 -8.30 -37.27
C GLN A 74 -37.45 -7.18 -36.60
N ALA A 75 -36.32 -6.80 -37.19
CA ALA A 75 -35.45 -5.78 -36.62
C ALA A 75 -35.99 -4.36 -36.80
N GLU A 76 -35.77 -3.54 -35.79
CA GLU A 76 -36.07 -2.11 -35.77
C GLU A 76 -34.87 -1.30 -36.27
N GLN A 77 -33.66 -1.86 -36.17
CA GLN A 77 -32.40 -1.24 -36.54
C GLN A 77 -31.51 -2.21 -37.31
N TYR A 78 -30.79 -1.69 -38.31
CA TYR A 78 -29.91 -2.48 -39.17
C TYR A 78 -28.49 -1.93 -39.09
N PHE A 79 -27.50 -2.79 -38.81
CA PHE A 79 -26.08 -2.41 -38.74
C PHE A 79 -25.31 -2.99 -39.93
N LEU A 80 -24.87 -2.11 -40.82
CA LEU A 80 -24.14 -2.49 -42.02
C LEU A 80 -22.64 -2.59 -41.70
N PHE A 81 -22.16 -3.82 -41.54
CA PHE A 81 -20.75 -4.13 -41.34
C PHE A 81 -20.03 -4.38 -42.67
N GLY A 82 -18.95 -3.65 -42.93
CA GLY A 82 -18.18 -3.71 -44.18
C GLY A 82 -18.74 -2.84 -45.33
N THR A 83 -18.18 -3.02 -46.53
CA THR A 83 -18.51 -2.23 -47.74
C THR A 83 -18.86 -3.12 -48.94
N ILE A 84 -19.49 -2.51 -49.94
CA ILE A 84 -19.84 -3.14 -51.20
C ILE A 84 -19.13 -2.40 -52.33
N PHE A 85 -18.53 -3.14 -53.26
CA PHE A 85 -17.82 -2.64 -54.43
C PHE A 85 -18.45 -3.14 -55.72
N SER A 86 -18.02 -2.56 -56.84
CA SER A 86 -18.37 -2.99 -58.21
C SER A 86 -17.94 -4.43 -58.49
N ASP A 87 -16.77 -4.85 -58.00
CA ASP A 87 -16.36 -6.25 -58.02
C ASP A 87 -17.01 -7.04 -56.88
N LYS A 88 -17.75 -8.08 -57.24
CA LYS A 88 -18.38 -9.00 -56.30
C LYS A 88 -17.37 -9.76 -55.44
N ALA A 89 -16.18 -10.04 -55.96
CA ALA A 89 -15.16 -10.80 -55.23
C ALA A 89 -14.60 -10.03 -54.02
N THR A 90 -14.59 -8.70 -54.09
CA THR A 90 -14.09 -7.82 -53.03
C THR A 90 -15.19 -7.29 -52.10
N SER A 91 -16.47 -7.37 -52.49
CA SER A 91 -17.60 -6.96 -51.64
C SER A 91 -17.75 -7.79 -50.36
N HIS A 92 -18.10 -7.13 -49.25
CA HIS A 92 -18.45 -7.82 -48.02
C HIS A 92 -19.76 -8.58 -48.16
N LYS A 93 -19.69 -9.91 -48.06
CA LYS A 93 -20.84 -10.81 -48.32
C LYS A 93 -22.02 -10.55 -47.38
N GLY A 94 -21.75 -10.24 -46.12
CA GLY A 94 -22.78 -9.94 -45.14
C GLY A 94 -23.47 -8.61 -45.37
N ALA A 95 -22.74 -7.60 -45.89
CA ALA A 95 -23.31 -6.32 -46.27
C ALA A 95 -24.26 -6.45 -47.47
N VAL A 96 -23.86 -7.22 -48.49
CA VAL A 96 -24.71 -7.54 -49.65
C VAL A 96 -26.02 -8.20 -49.22
N LYS A 97 -25.93 -9.23 -48.37
CA LYS A 97 -27.12 -9.93 -47.85
C LYS A 97 -28.03 -9.01 -47.02
N LEU A 98 -27.44 -8.20 -46.13
CA LEU A 98 -28.21 -7.30 -45.28
C LEU A 98 -28.98 -6.25 -46.08
N LEU A 99 -28.37 -5.67 -47.12
CA LEU A 99 -29.07 -4.66 -47.94
C LEU A 99 -30.22 -5.24 -48.76
N ASN A 100 -30.10 -6.50 -49.21
CA ASN A 100 -31.15 -7.12 -49.99
C ASN A 100 -32.31 -7.65 -49.13
N MET A 101 -32.06 -7.97 -47.86
CA MET A 101 -33.12 -8.41 -46.94
C MET A 101 -33.86 -7.24 -46.26
N MET A 102 -33.21 -6.09 -46.17
CA MET A 102 -33.73 -4.95 -45.42
C MET A 102 -34.96 -4.34 -46.14
N PRO A 103 -36.02 -3.92 -45.42
CA PRO A 103 -37.18 -3.27 -46.02
C PRO A 103 -36.81 -2.01 -46.80
N SER A 104 -37.50 -1.77 -47.91
CA SER A 104 -37.33 -0.53 -48.69
C SER A 104 -37.62 0.70 -47.82
N GLY A 105 -36.65 1.61 -47.73
CA GLY A 105 -36.73 2.83 -46.91
C GLY A 105 -36.14 2.72 -45.50
N ALA A 106 -35.69 1.54 -45.06
CA ALA A 106 -34.93 1.43 -43.83
C ALA A 106 -33.53 2.07 -43.97
N ALA A 107 -33.06 2.66 -42.88
CA ALA A 107 -31.83 3.45 -42.84
C ALA A 107 -30.79 2.75 -41.95
N PRO A 108 -29.84 1.99 -42.50
CA PRO A 108 -28.89 1.24 -41.69
C PRO A 108 -27.80 2.15 -41.10
N VAL A 109 -27.27 1.80 -39.94
CA VAL A 109 -26.09 2.44 -39.36
C VAL A 109 -24.86 1.69 -39.84
N PHE A 110 -23.92 2.38 -40.49
CA PHE A 110 -22.62 1.84 -40.86
C PHE A 110 -21.82 1.50 -39.60
N MET A 111 -21.20 0.33 -39.56
CA MET A 111 -20.41 -0.12 -38.42
C MET A 111 -19.08 -0.70 -38.87
N GLU A 112 -18.01 -0.39 -38.15
CA GLU A 112 -16.70 -0.99 -38.36
C GLU A 112 -15.96 -1.17 -37.02
N VAL A 113 -14.92 -1.99 -37.01
CA VAL A 113 -14.12 -2.26 -35.80
C VAL A 113 -13.37 -1.00 -35.37
N GLY A 114 -13.39 -0.71 -34.07
CA GLY A 114 -12.61 0.38 -33.48
C GLY A 114 -11.10 0.17 -33.58
N PHE A 115 -10.34 1.22 -33.28
CA PHE A 115 -8.88 1.20 -33.40
C PHE A 115 -8.14 0.60 -32.21
N LEU A 116 -8.84 0.27 -31.12
CA LEU A 116 -8.35 -0.63 -30.06
C LEU A 116 -9.14 -1.93 -30.20
N ALA A 117 -8.81 -2.71 -31.23
CA ALA A 117 -9.68 -3.79 -31.67
C ALA A 117 -9.65 -4.96 -30.69
N THR A 118 -8.47 -5.53 -30.43
CA THR A 118 -8.35 -6.74 -29.61
C THR A 118 -6.94 -6.92 -29.04
N THR A 119 -6.82 -7.76 -28.01
CA THR A 119 -5.56 -8.25 -27.44
C THR A 119 -4.78 -9.14 -28.40
N HIS A 120 -5.46 -9.76 -29.38
CA HIS A 120 -4.90 -10.74 -30.31
C HIS A 120 -4.85 -10.20 -31.76
N SER A 121 -4.35 -11.00 -32.71
CA SER A 121 -4.46 -10.64 -34.14
C SER A 121 -5.87 -10.91 -34.64
N TRP A 122 -6.26 -10.22 -35.71
CA TRP A 122 -7.57 -10.39 -36.35
C TRP A 122 -7.82 -11.85 -36.76
N SER A 123 -6.88 -12.46 -37.48
CA SER A 123 -6.99 -13.86 -37.92
C SER A 123 -7.05 -14.85 -36.76
N HIS A 124 -6.30 -14.63 -35.68
CA HIS A 124 -6.30 -15.49 -34.50
C HIS A 124 -7.66 -15.45 -33.79
N ALA A 125 -8.24 -14.27 -33.61
CA ALA A 125 -9.55 -14.11 -32.98
C ALA A 125 -10.68 -14.79 -33.77
N PHE A 126 -10.61 -14.82 -35.10
CA PHE A 126 -11.56 -15.56 -35.95
C PHE A 126 -11.39 -17.08 -35.89
N ARG A 127 -10.13 -17.56 -35.83
CA ARG A 127 -9.81 -18.99 -35.88
C ARG A 127 -10.14 -19.72 -34.59
N GLU A 128 -9.78 -19.13 -33.45
CA GLU A 128 -9.90 -19.78 -32.13
C GLU A 128 -11.34 -19.81 -31.60
N GLY A 129 -12.20 -18.90 -32.07
CA GLY A 129 -13.59 -18.84 -31.60
C GLY A 129 -13.71 -18.60 -30.09
N ASN A 130 -12.77 -17.85 -29.51
CA ASN A 130 -12.76 -17.51 -28.09
C ASN A 130 -13.25 -16.06 -27.89
N PRO A 131 -14.37 -15.83 -27.17
CA PRO A 131 -14.90 -14.50 -26.88
C PRO A 131 -13.91 -13.54 -26.20
N GLN A 132 -12.90 -14.05 -25.48
CA GLN A 132 -11.86 -13.21 -24.87
C GLN A 132 -10.98 -12.47 -25.88
N TYR A 133 -10.98 -12.91 -27.14
CA TYR A 133 -10.22 -12.29 -28.24
C TYR A 133 -11.10 -11.43 -29.15
N ALA A 134 -12.41 -11.34 -28.86
CA ALA A 134 -13.35 -10.56 -29.64
C ALA A 134 -13.06 -9.05 -29.56
N ALA A 135 -13.66 -8.29 -30.48
CA ALA A 135 -13.48 -6.85 -30.53
C ALA A 135 -13.90 -6.18 -29.21
N LEU A 136 -13.14 -5.18 -28.77
CA LEU A 136 -13.42 -4.43 -27.54
C LEU A 136 -14.34 -3.22 -27.78
N GLY A 137 -14.48 -2.80 -29.03
CA GLY A 137 -15.28 -1.65 -29.43
C GLY A 137 -15.47 -1.53 -30.93
N TYR A 138 -16.52 -0.81 -31.32
CA TYR A 138 -16.88 -0.54 -32.72
C TYR A 138 -17.12 0.97 -32.90
N VAL A 139 -16.95 1.43 -34.14
CA VAL A 139 -17.36 2.76 -34.60
C VAL A 139 -18.66 2.67 -35.36
N TYR A 140 -19.46 3.73 -35.31
CA TYR A 140 -20.80 3.78 -35.88
C TYR A 140 -21.03 5.09 -36.62
N ASP A 141 -21.65 5.03 -37.79
CA ASP A 141 -21.97 6.22 -38.59
C ASP A 141 -23.30 6.05 -39.33
N ASP A 142 -24.20 7.00 -39.23
CA ASP A 142 -25.48 6.98 -39.97
C ASP A 142 -25.39 7.68 -41.32
N MET A 143 -24.21 8.10 -41.77
CA MET A 143 -23.99 8.76 -43.07
C MET A 143 -23.13 7.91 -44.00
N SER A 144 -21.88 7.65 -43.61
CA SER A 144 -20.91 6.85 -44.36
C SER A 144 -19.73 6.47 -43.45
N HIS A 145 -18.90 5.50 -43.85
CA HIS A 145 -17.75 5.10 -43.04
C HIS A 145 -16.70 6.22 -42.92
N TYR A 146 -15.97 6.28 -41.79
CA TYR A 146 -14.93 7.28 -41.54
C TYR A 146 -13.83 7.36 -42.61
N PHE A 147 -13.56 6.25 -43.31
CA PHE A 147 -12.55 6.17 -44.38
C PHE A 147 -13.09 6.60 -45.76
N MET A 148 -14.37 6.96 -45.87
CA MET A 148 -14.97 7.42 -47.12
C MET A 148 -14.75 8.91 -47.33
N ALA A 149 -13.66 9.27 -47.99
CA ALA A 149 -13.19 10.66 -48.04
C ALA A 149 -14.11 11.61 -48.82
N ASP A 150 -14.83 11.13 -49.84
CA ASP A 150 -15.73 11.95 -50.66
C ASP A 150 -17.15 12.06 -50.11
N TYR A 151 -17.48 11.27 -49.09
CA TYR A 151 -18.82 11.22 -48.52
C TYR A 151 -18.82 11.91 -47.15
N PRO A 152 -19.83 12.73 -46.85
CA PRO A 152 -19.98 13.27 -45.51
C PRO A 152 -20.13 12.14 -44.49
N ASN A 153 -19.44 12.26 -43.36
CA ASN A 153 -19.56 11.36 -42.22
C ASN A 153 -19.52 12.14 -40.91
N ARG A 154 -20.00 11.51 -39.84
CA ARG A 154 -20.19 12.17 -38.54
C ARG A 154 -18.88 12.57 -37.89
N LEU A 155 -17.82 11.79 -38.10
CA LEU A 155 -16.50 12.11 -37.58
C LEU A 155 -15.92 13.39 -38.21
N ILE A 156 -15.95 13.50 -39.54
CA ILE A 156 -15.48 14.70 -40.24
C ILE A 156 -16.33 15.91 -39.87
N GLN A 157 -17.66 15.75 -39.73
CA GLN A 157 -18.54 16.82 -39.25
C GLN A 157 -18.16 17.29 -37.84
N ARG A 158 -17.93 16.36 -36.91
CA ARG A 158 -17.49 16.67 -35.55
C ARG A 158 -16.15 17.39 -35.54
N LEU A 159 -15.22 17.02 -36.42
CA LEU A 159 -13.93 17.68 -36.56
C LEU A 159 -14.02 19.03 -37.30
N ASN A 160 -15.04 19.27 -38.12
CA ASN A 160 -15.29 20.57 -38.74
C ASN A 160 -16.12 21.52 -37.87
N SER A 161 -16.77 21.02 -36.81
CA SER A 161 -17.60 21.82 -35.90
C SER A 161 -16.78 22.78 -35.03
N ASP A 162 -17.46 23.49 -34.14
CA ASP A 162 -16.88 24.30 -33.06
C ASP A 162 -16.34 23.48 -31.88
N LEU A 163 -16.03 22.18 -32.07
CA LEU A 163 -15.44 21.33 -31.04
C LEU A 163 -14.22 22.02 -30.42
N GLU A 164 -14.30 22.30 -29.12
CA GLU A 164 -13.19 22.75 -28.29
C GLU A 164 -13.12 21.86 -27.04
N LEU A 165 -12.00 21.15 -26.88
CA LEU A 165 -11.78 20.34 -25.68
C LEU A 165 -11.49 21.23 -24.48
N THR A 166 -12.11 20.91 -23.35
CA THR A 166 -11.73 21.46 -22.05
C THR A 166 -10.29 21.09 -21.69
N ASP A 167 -9.67 21.82 -20.76
CA ASP A 167 -8.30 21.50 -20.29
C ASP A 167 -8.21 20.07 -19.73
N GLU A 168 -9.25 19.60 -19.06
CA GLU A 168 -9.33 18.24 -18.53
C GLU A 168 -9.40 17.20 -19.64
N GLU A 169 -10.23 17.41 -20.67
CA GLU A 169 -10.34 16.51 -21.82
C GLU A 169 -9.06 16.48 -22.65
N ARG A 170 -8.41 17.63 -22.86
CA ARG A 170 -7.12 17.72 -23.54
C ARG A 170 -6.05 16.97 -22.78
N LYS A 171 -5.97 17.17 -21.45
CA LYS A 171 -5.03 16.46 -20.58
C LYS A 171 -5.31 14.95 -20.56
N ARG A 172 -6.58 14.54 -20.55
CA ARG A 172 -7.00 13.15 -20.65
C ARG A 172 -6.55 12.54 -21.98
N ALA A 173 -6.85 13.19 -23.10
CA ALA A 173 -6.46 12.72 -24.44
C ALA A 173 -4.94 12.59 -24.56
N ARG A 174 -4.17 13.60 -24.13
CA ARG A 174 -2.70 13.56 -24.11
C ARG A 174 -2.17 12.41 -23.24
N GLY A 175 -2.69 12.26 -22.02
CA GLY A 175 -2.27 11.17 -21.12
C GLY A 175 -2.57 9.77 -21.68
N LEU A 176 -3.67 9.61 -22.42
CA LEU A 176 -4.02 8.35 -23.09
C LEU A 176 -3.12 8.08 -24.30
N ILE A 177 -2.81 9.10 -25.11
CA ILE A 177 -1.82 9.01 -26.21
C ILE A 177 -0.46 8.55 -25.64
N ASP A 178 0.02 9.24 -24.60
CA ASP A 178 1.32 8.95 -23.99
C ASP A 178 1.34 7.53 -23.40
N ARG A 179 0.22 7.10 -22.78
CA ARG A 179 0.06 5.72 -22.29
C ARG A 179 0.12 4.72 -23.44
N MET A 180 -0.60 4.94 -24.53
CA MET A 180 -0.59 4.04 -25.70
C MET A 180 0.81 3.90 -26.29
N VAL A 181 1.55 5.00 -26.45
CA VAL A 181 2.93 5.00 -26.93
C VAL A 181 3.85 4.24 -25.97
N ALA A 182 3.83 4.60 -24.68
CA ALA A 182 4.68 3.99 -23.66
C ALA A 182 4.39 2.50 -23.46
N ARG A 183 3.13 2.09 -23.65
CA ARG A 183 2.68 0.71 -23.54
C ARG A 183 2.70 -0.04 -24.86
N ARG A 184 3.10 0.61 -25.98
CA ARG A 184 3.15 0.03 -27.32
C ARG A 184 1.82 -0.61 -27.76
N ILE A 185 0.70 0.07 -27.44
CA ILE A 185 -0.66 -0.41 -27.74
C ILE A 185 -1.11 0.09 -29.12
N SER A 186 -1.53 -0.84 -29.99
CA SER A 186 -1.96 -0.61 -31.38
C SER A 186 -3.34 -1.25 -31.62
N LYS A 187 -3.82 -1.29 -32.87
CA LYS A 187 -5.08 -1.96 -33.26
C LYS A 187 -5.14 -3.41 -32.81
N TYR A 188 -4.06 -4.13 -33.08
CA TYR A 188 -3.87 -5.51 -32.68
C TYR A 188 -2.64 -5.56 -31.78
N ASN A 189 -2.68 -6.38 -30.73
CA ASN A 189 -1.69 -6.34 -29.65
C ASN A 189 -0.97 -7.69 -29.45
N ALA A 190 -0.87 -8.48 -30.52
CA ALA A 190 -0.32 -9.84 -30.53
C ALA A 190 1.03 -9.96 -31.24
N GLN A 191 1.70 -8.84 -31.49
CA GLN A 191 2.99 -8.83 -32.19
C GLN A 191 4.13 -8.79 -31.17
N PRO A 192 5.21 -9.56 -31.40
CA PRO A 192 6.50 -9.36 -30.76
C PRO A 192 6.90 -7.88 -30.72
N MET A 193 7.47 -7.47 -29.58
CA MET A 193 7.95 -6.11 -29.35
C MET A 193 9.48 -6.02 -29.41
N GLU A 194 10.10 -6.95 -30.14
CA GLU A 194 11.54 -6.92 -30.44
C GLU A 194 11.80 -6.12 -31.71
N ALA A 195 12.87 -5.33 -31.71
CA ALA A 195 13.26 -4.60 -32.90
C ALA A 195 13.70 -5.58 -34.01
N PRO A 196 13.22 -5.41 -35.26
CA PRO A 196 13.61 -6.27 -36.36
C PRO A 196 15.10 -6.10 -36.69
N THR A 197 15.76 -7.19 -37.08
CA THR A 197 17.15 -7.14 -37.54
C THR A 197 17.19 -6.59 -38.96
N LEU A 198 17.84 -5.43 -39.16
CA LEU A 198 17.97 -4.79 -40.47
C LEU A 198 19.45 -4.77 -40.91
N PRO A 199 19.74 -4.76 -42.22
CA PRO A 199 21.09 -4.55 -42.74
C PRO A 199 21.70 -3.25 -42.18
N GLY A 200 22.97 -3.31 -41.77
CA GLY A 200 23.73 -2.15 -41.26
C GLY A 200 24.14 -1.17 -42.36
N GLY A 201 24.79 -0.06 -41.98
CA GLY A 201 25.38 0.91 -42.92
C GLY A 201 24.59 2.20 -43.15
N TYR A 202 23.42 2.36 -42.51
CA TYR A 202 22.60 3.57 -42.60
C TYR A 202 22.33 4.15 -41.20
N ALA A 203 22.57 5.45 -41.03
CA ALA A 203 22.33 6.16 -39.77
C ALA A 203 20.86 6.61 -39.62
N ARG A 204 20.12 6.69 -40.73
CA ARG A 204 18.75 7.20 -40.81
C ARG A 204 17.85 6.21 -41.56
N ARG A 205 16.58 6.10 -41.15
CA ARG A 205 15.60 5.21 -41.79
C ARG A 205 14.22 5.86 -41.89
N VAL A 206 13.48 5.46 -42.92
CA VAL A 206 12.08 5.88 -43.13
C VAL A 206 11.19 4.67 -43.38
N LEU A 207 9.92 4.78 -43.00
CA LEU A 207 8.93 3.71 -43.13
C LEU A 207 7.98 4.00 -44.29
N VAL A 208 7.69 2.98 -45.10
CA VAL A 208 6.62 2.96 -46.10
C VAL A 208 5.66 1.85 -45.71
N CYS A 209 4.41 2.20 -45.45
CA CYS A 209 3.38 1.24 -45.02
C CYS A 209 2.66 0.65 -46.23
N ASP A 210 2.73 -0.68 -46.38
CA ASP A 210 1.87 -1.43 -47.31
C ASP A 210 0.44 -1.55 -46.75
N GLN A 211 -0.52 -1.86 -47.61
CA GLN A 211 -1.91 -2.16 -47.24
C GLN A 211 -2.43 -3.35 -48.06
N ALA A 212 -3.49 -4.00 -47.55
CA ALA A 212 -4.14 -5.07 -48.30
C ALA A 212 -4.70 -4.54 -49.63
N TYR A 213 -4.48 -5.28 -50.72
CA TYR A 213 -4.99 -4.90 -52.03
C TYR A 213 -6.51 -4.80 -52.03
N ALA A 214 -7.04 -3.74 -52.63
CA ALA A 214 -8.47 -3.41 -52.65
C ALA A 214 -9.13 -3.30 -51.25
N ASP A 215 -8.39 -2.82 -50.24
CA ASP A 215 -8.98 -2.38 -48.98
C ASP A 215 -9.98 -1.23 -49.23
N ALA A 216 -11.12 -1.27 -48.55
CA ALA A 216 -12.13 -0.21 -48.59
C ALA A 216 -11.54 1.16 -48.30
N SER A 217 -10.60 1.22 -47.36
CA SER A 217 -9.91 2.46 -47.00
C SER A 217 -9.02 3.00 -48.14
N THR A 218 -8.50 2.15 -49.02
CA THR A 218 -7.71 2.58 -50.19
C THR A 218 -8.60 3.06 -51.33
N VAL A 219 -9.66 2.31 -51.62
CA VAL A 219 -10.62 2.64 -52.69
C VAL A 219 -11.32 3.96 -52.42
N TYR A 220 -11.92 4.11 -51.22
CA TYR A 220 -12.64 5.34 -50.87
C TYR A 220 -11.73 6.45 -50.32
N GLY A 221 -10.47 6.15 -50.05
CA GLY A 221 -9.44 7.12 -49.68
C GLY A 221 -8.58 7.59 -50.86
N LYS A 222 -9.01 7.33 -52.11
CA LYS A 222 -8.40 7.82 -53.36
C LYS A 222 -6.93 7.44 -53.56
N VAL A 223 -6.55 6.24 -53.16
CA VAL A 223 -5.19 5.73 -53.43
C VAL A 223 -5.30 4.42 -54.20
N ASP A 224 -4.70 4.39 -55.37
CA ASP A 224 -4.63 3.22 -56.26
C ASP A 224 -3.21 2.67 -56.33
N GLU A 225 -3.01 1.63 -57.14
CA GLU A 225 -1.71 0.96 -57.30
C GLU A 225 -0.61 1.93 -57.76
N ALA A 226 -0.92 2.83 -58.70
CA ALA A 226 0.02 3.83 -59.19
C ALA A 226 0.44 4.82 -58.08
N ALA A 227 -0.49 5.19 -57.20
CA ALA A 227 -0.18 6.04 -56.06
C ALA A 227 0.69 5.34 -55.00
N PHE A 228 0.53 4.03 -54.79
CA PHE A 228 1.47 3.26 -53.95
C PHE A 228 2.86 3.17 -54.60
N GLU A 229 2.96 2.98 -55.91
CA GLU A 229 4.26 3.01 -56.60
C GLU A 229 4.95 4.38 -56.46
N GLU A 230 4.21 5.47 -56.69
CA GLU A 230 4.71 6.84 -56.53
C GLU A 230 5.10 7.15 -55.07
N MET A 231 4.37 6.60 -54.09
CA MET A 231 4.72 6.73 -52.67
C MET A 231 6.10 6.16 -52.36
N LEU A 232 6.42 4.97 -52.87
CA LEU A 232 7.72 4.34 -52.66
C LEU A 232 8.84 5.11 -53.38
N PHE A 233 8.62 5.52 -54.64
CA PHE A 233 9.60 6.32 -55.38
C PHE A 233 9.84 7.68 -54.75
N THR A 234 8.79 8.32 -54.24
CA THR A 234 8.92 9.59 -53.53
C THR A 234 9.67 9.43 -52.21
N ALA A 235 9.39 8.39 -51.42
CA ALA A 235 10.17 8.09 -50.21
C ALA A 235 11.67 7.90 -50.53
N LEU A 236 12.00 7.23 -51.64
CA LEU A 236 13.37 7.05 -52.13
C LEU A 236 14.05 8.37 -52.58
N ARG A 237 13.28 9.24 -53.24
CA ARG A 237 13.77 10.52 -53.80
C ARG A 237 13.97 11.58 -52.71
N GLU A 238 13.04 11.67 -51.77
CA GLU A 238 13.08 12.65 -50.67
C GLU A 238 14.08 12.27 -49.58
N ASN A 239 14.49 11.00 -49.51
CA ASN A 239 15.43 10.49 -48.50
C ASN A 239 16.61 9.75 -49.17
N PRO A 240 17.51 10.47 -49.86
CA PRO A 240 18.65 9.87 -50.57
C PRO A 240 19.65 9.16 -49.65
N ASP A 241 19.70 9.56 -48.38
CA ASP A 241 20.63 9.11 -47.34
C ASP A 241 20.06 8.03 -46.40
N ALA A 242 18.75 7.73 -46.51
CA ALA A 242 18.06 6.82 -45.60
C ALA A 242 17.84 5.42 -46.19
N GLN A 243 17.79 4.43 -45.30
CA GLN A 243 17.25 3.11 -45.61
C GLN A 243 15.72 3.16 -45.58
N ILE A 244 15.06 2.57 -46.58
CA ILE A 244 13.61 2.49 -46.68
C ILE A 244 13.15 1.14 -46.13
N ILE A 245 12.29 1.17 -45.11
CA ILE A 245 11.62 -0.02 -44.58
C ILE A 245 10.23 -0.06 -45.20
N VAL A 246 9.93 -1.08 -45.99
CA VAL A 246 8.56 -1.33 -46.49
C VAL A 246 7.92 -2.36 -45.57
N LYS A 247 7.02 -1.93 -44.70
CA LYS A 247 6.31 -2.84 -43.78
C LYS A 247 5.11 -3.45 -44.49
N THR A 248 5.13 -4.76 -44.70
CA THR A 248 3.99 -5.47 -45.30
C THR A 248 2.83 -5.58 -44.31
N HIS A 249 1.61 -5.64 -44.83
CA HIS A 249 0.42 -5.78 -44.00
C HIS A 249 0.45 -7.11 -43.22
N PRO A 250 0.15 -7.12 -41.91
CA PRO A 250 0.26 -8.32 -41.07
C PRO A 250 -0.47 -9.53 -41.65
N ASP A 251 -1.68 -9.37 -42.21
CA ASP A 251 -2.46 -10.50 -42.76
C ASP A 251 -1.76 -11.34 -43.85
N SER A 252 -0.71 -10.80 -44.48
CA SER A 252 0.11 -11.53 -45.45
C SER A 252 1.05 -12.56 -44.80
N SER A 253 1.38 -12.42 -43.51
CA SER A 253 2.34 -13.27 -42.80
C SER A 253 1.68 -14.26 -41.81
N TRP A 254 0.45 -14.02 -41.35
CA TRP A 254 -0.21 -14.87 -40.33
C TRP A 254 -0.91 -16.12 -40.88
N GLU A 255 -1.19 -16.18 -42.18
CA GLU A 255 -1.77 -17.33 -42.89
C GLU A 255 -1.19 -17.44 -44.31
N LYS A 256 -1.36 -18.60 -44.97
CA LYS A 256 -1.32 -18.71 -46.44
C LYS A 256 -2.54 -17.98 -47.03
N SER A 257 -2.62 -16.68 -46.77
CA SER A 257 -3.68 -15.80 -47.23
C SER A 257 -3.52 -15.56 -48.73
N THR A 258 -4.63 -15.56 -49.46
CA THR A 258 -4.69 -15.16 -50.87
C THR A 258 -4.71 -13.63 -51.04
N ARG A 259 -4.77 -12.84 -49.96
CA ARG A 259 -4.74 -11.37 -50.00
C ARG A 259 -3.30 -10.87 -50.09
N THR A 260 -2.92 -10.40 -51.28
CA THR A 260 -1.66 -9.71 -51.55
C THR A 260 -1.75 -8.24 -51.11
N GLY A 261 -0.64 -7.66 -50.67
CA GLY A 261 -0.48 -6.20 -50.54
C GLY A 261 0.09 -5.59 -51.83
N TYR A 262 0.12 -4.25 -51.92
CA TYR A 262 0.59 -3.55 -53.12
C TYR A 262 2.08 -3.79 -53.39
N TYR A 263 2.89 -4.01 -52.35
CA TYR A 263 4.34 -4.25 -52.50
C TYR A 263 4.75 -5.73 -52.43
N THR A 264 3.79 -6.66 -52.45
CA THR A 264 4.08 -8.10 -52.28
C THR A 264 4.99 -8.68 -53.37
N HIS A 265 5.09 -8.02 -54.53
CA HIS A 265 5.94 -8.41 -55.65
C HIS A 265 7.42 -7.99 -55.48
N LEU A 266 7.74 -7.13 -54.51
CA LEU A 266 9.10 -6.60 -54.29
C LEU A 266 9.99 -7.58 -53.51
N LYS A 267 11.30 -7.45 -53.70
CA LYS A 267 12.34 -8.17 -52.96
C LYS A 267 13.22 -7.21 -52.18
N SER A 268 13.67 -7.62 -51.00
CA SER A 268 14.60 -6.83 -50.19
C SER A 268 15.93 -6.61 -50.91
N THR A 269 16.44 -5.39 -50.78
CA THR A 269 17.78 -4.94 -51.18
C THR A 269 18.48 -4.34 -49.96
N GLU A 270 19.74 -3.90 -50.07
CA GLU A 270 20.44 -3.23 -48.97
C GLU A 270 19.75 -1.91 -48.55
N ARG A 271 19.20 -1.17 -49.52
CA ARG A 271 18.58 0.15 -49.29
C ARG A 271 17.07 0.07 -49.06
N VAL A 272 16.37 -0.86 -49.70
CA VAL A 272 14.91 -1.06 -49.55
C VAL A 272 14.67 -2.42 -48.92
N VAL A 273 14.25 -2.44 -47.67
CA VAL A 273 14.05 -3.66 -46.89
C VAL A 273 12.55 -3.95 -46.78
N ILE A 274 12.12 -5.10 -47.29
CA ILE A 274 10.74 -5.58 -47.14
C ILE A 274 10.64 -6.30 -45.79
N LEU A 275 9.88 -5.71 -44.87
CA LEU A 275 9.69 -6.21 -43.50
C LEU A 275 8.41 -7.02 -43.39
N THR A 276 8.56 -8.34 -43.53
CA THR A 276 7.46 -9.32 -43.45
C THR A 276 7.17 -9.81 -42.03
N ASP A 277 8.06 -9.54 -41.08
CA ASP A 277 7.92 -10.05 -39.72
C ASP A 277 6.70 -9.46 -39.00
N PRO A 278 6.02 -10.27 -38.16
CA PRO A 278 4.97 -9.79 -37.28
C PRO A 278 5.60 -8.99 -36.14
N VAL A 279 5.70 -7.67 -36.32
CA VAL A 279 6.32 -6.77 -35.34
C VAL A 279 5.37 -5.66 -34.91
N ASN A 280 5.43 -5.27 -33.64
CA ASN A 280 4.61 -4.20 -33.09
C ASN A 280 4.97 -2.86 -33.77
N PRO A 281 3.98 -2.06 -34.25
CA PRO A 281 4.22 -0.80 -34.96
C PRO A 281 5.16 0.18 -34.23
N TYR A 282 5.04 0.31 -32.91
CA TYR A 282 5.84 1.26 -32.14
C TYR A 282 7.32 0.90 -32.11
N THR A 283 7.68 -0.38 -32.24
CA THR A 283 9.10 -0.77 -32.35
C THR A 283 9.70 -0.36 -33.70
N VAL A 284 8.88 -0.31 -34.75
CA VAL A 284 9.30 0.19 -36.06
C VAL A 284 9.40 1.71 -36.02
N PHE A 285 8.46 2.38 -35.35
CA PHE A 285 8.50 3.83 -35.17
C PHE A 285 9.76 4.29 -34.43
N ASP A 286 10.24 3.55 -33.44
CA ASP A 286 11.50 3.85 -32.74
C ASP A 286 12.71 3.95 -33.70
N MET A 287 12.66 3.25 -34.84
CA MET A 287 13.75 3.15 -35.79
C MET A 287 13.70 4.18 -36.93
N VAL A 288 12.60 4.91 -37.08
CA VAL A 288 12.35 5.82 -38.21
C VAL A 288 11.99 7.23 -37.75
N ASP A 289 12.24 8.21 -38.61
CA ASP A 289 11.81 9.60 -38.39
C ASP A 289 10.57 10.01 -39.21
N THR A 290 10.39 9.40 -40.38
CA THR A 290 9.31 9.72 -41.33
C THR A 290 8.56 8.44 -41.74
N VAL A 291 7.24 8.54 -41.81
CA VAL A 291 6.32 7.44 -42.18
C VAL A 291 5.46 7.86 -43.37
N TYR A 292 5.54 7.12 -44.47
CA TYR A 292 4.75 7.28 -45.68
C TYR A 292 3.59 6.27 -45.67
N VAL A 293 2.36 6.76 -45.85
CA VAL A 293 1.15 5.94 -45.84
C VAL A 293 0.22 6.30 -46.99
N GLY A 294 -0.49 5.29 -47.53
CA GLY A 294 -1.67 5.54 -48.37
C GLY A 294 -2.81 6.07 -47.49
N THR A 295 -3.46 5.17 -46.76
CA THR A 295 -4.57 5.46 -45.84
C THR A 295 -4.51 4.68 -44.53
N SER A 296 -3.41 3.95 -44.29
CA SER A 296 -3.24 3.05 -43.15
C SER A 296 -3.43 3.75 -41.80
N GLN A 297 -4.06 3.07 -40.84
CA GLN A 297 -4.13 3.50 -39.44
C GLN A 297 -2.74 3.73 -38.84
N MET A 298 -1.71 3.01 -39.30
CA MET A 298 -0.34 3.17 -38.79
C MET A 298 0.18 4.61 -38.92
N GLY A 299 -0.35 5.41 -39.86
CA GLY A 299 -0.02 6.83 -39.95
C GLY A 299 -0.50 7.62 -38.74
N LEU A 300 -1.70 7.35 -38.21
CA LEU A 300 -2.18 7.98 -36.98
C LEU A 300 -1.36 7.55 -35.76
N GLU A 301 -1.01 6.27 -35.68
CA GLU A 301 -0.15 5.75 -34.60
C GLU A 301 1.27 6.34 -34.67
N ALA A 302 1.79 6.60 -35.87
CA ALA A 302 3.05 7.30 -36.06
C ALA A 302 2.98 8.76 -35.60
N LEU A 303 1.85 9.46 -35.80
CA LEU A 303 1.63 10.80 -35.22
C LEU A 303 1.63 10.74 -33.68
N PHE A 304 1.01 9.74 -33.07
CA PHE A 304 1.07 9.53 -31.62
C PHE A 304 2.51 9.34 -31.13
N ALA A 305 3.33 8.60 -31.88
CA ALA A 305 4.75 8.41 -31.62
C ALA A 305 5.63 9.62 -32.00
N GLY A 306 5.04 10.76 -32.39
CA GLY A 306 5.75 12.00 -32.72
C GLY A 306 6.53 11.97 -34.03
N LYS A 307 6.16 11.09 -34.96
CA LYS A 307 6.84 10.95 -36.27
C LYS A 307 6.25 11.90 -37.30
N LYS A 308 7.06 12.28 -38.29
CA LYS A 308 6.56 12.97 -39.47
C LYS A 308 5.76 11.97 -40.31
N VAL A 309 4.54 12.33 -40.70
CA VAL A 309 3.67 11.45 -41.48
C VAL A 309 3.30 12.10 -42.81
N VAL A 310 3.53 11.37 -43.90
CA VAL A 310 3.24 11.77 -45.28
C VAL A 310 2.12 10.89 -45.82
N THR A 311 1.01 11.50 -46.27
CA THR A 311 -0.20 10.79 -46.71
C THR A 311 -0.36 10.92 -48.23
N PHE A 312 -0.46 9.78 -48.91
CA PHE A 312 -0.70 9.70 -50.36
C PHE A 312 -2.17 9.51 -50.71
N GLY A 313 -2.97 8.96 -49.79
CA GLY A 313 -4.43 8.95 -49.85
C GLY A 313 -5.05 9.94 -48.86
N VAL A 314 -6.34 9.77 -48.60
CA VAL A 314 -7.14 10.67 -47.76
C VAL A 314 -7.72 9.94 -46.53
N PRO A 315 -6.89 9.41 -45.61
CA PRO A 315 -7.39 8.84 -44.36
C PRO A 315 -8.06 9.92 -43.49
N PHE A 316 -8.95 9.56 -42.56
CA PHE A 316 -9.75 10.56 -41.82
C PHE A 316 -8.92 11.60 -41.03
N TYR A 317 -7.69 11.25 -40.65
CA TYR A 317 -6.78 12.10 -39.89
C TYR A 317 -5.91 13.03 -40.77
N ALA A 318 -6.00 12.93 -42.10
CA ALA A 318 -5.36 13.83 -43.07
C ALA A 318 -6.17 15.14 -43.26
N GLY A 319 -5.53 16.23 -43.68
CA GLY A 319 -6.22 17.49 -44.01
C GLY A 319 -6.50 18.41 -42.83
N TRP A 320 -5.97 18.11 -41.64
CA TRP A 320 -6.19 18.91 -40.42
C TRP A 320 -4.94 19.67 -39.93
N GLY A 321 -3.85 19.65 -40.72
CA GLY A 321 -2.58 20.29 -40.38
C GLY A 321 -1.60 19.43 -39.56
N LEU A 322 -1.89 18.14 -39.39
CA LEU A 322 -1.04 17.18 -38.66
C LEU A 322 -0.10 16.37 -39.58
N THR A 323 -0.39 16.32 -40.87
CA THR A 323 0.26 15.46 -41.88
C THR A 323 0.75 16.29 -43.07
N ASP A 324 1.75 15.76 -43.79
CA ASP A 324 2.15 16.22 -45.13
C ASP A 324 1.25 15.52 -46.16
N ASP A 325 0.17 16.22 -46.54
CA ASP A 325 -0.87 15.68 -47.42
C ASP A 325 -0.52 15.87 -48.90
N ARG A 326 -0.38 14.76 -49.64
CA ARG A 326 -0.07 14.80 -51.09
C ARG A 326 -1.31 14.96 -51.97
N GLN A 327 -2.50 14.94 -51.37
CA GLN A 327 -3.77 15.26 -52.02
C GLN A 327 -4.43 16.47 -51.35
N ALA A 328 -5.11 17.29 -52.14
CA ALA A 328 -5.91 18.39 -51.62
C ALA A 328 -7.24 17.87 -51.04
N ILE A 329 -7.61 18.32 -49.83
CA ILE A 329 -8.81 17.86 -49.11
C ILE A 329 -9.67 19.07 -48.72
N PRO A 330 -10.33 19.75 -49.69
CA PRO A 330 -10.91 21.08 -49.49
C PRO A 330 -12.07 21.11 -48.47
N HIS A 331 -12.76 20.00 -48.23
CA HIS A 331 -13.86 19.92 -47.27
C HIS A 331 -13.39 19.77 -45.81
N ARG A 332 -12.09 19.57 -45.56
CA ARG A 332 -11.46 19.59 -44.23
C ARG A 332 -10.69 20.89 -44.10
N HIS A 333 -11.31 21.87 -43.46
CA HIS A 333 -10.87 23.27 -43.52
C HIS A 333 -10.48 23.86 -42.15
N ARG A 334 -10.52 23.07 -41.08
CA ARG A 334 -10.06 23.46 -39.74
C ARG A 334 -8.67 22.91 -39.48
N THR A 335 -7.91 23.57 -38.63
CA THR A 335 -6.72 22.98 -38.02
C THR A 335 -7.11 22.25 -36.75
N ARG A 336 -6.60 21.03 -36.54
CA ARG A 336 -6.87 20.23 -35.33
C ARG A 336 -5.58 19.78 -34.67
N THR A 337 -5.61 19.73 -33.34
CA THR A 337 -4.55 19.12 -32.56
C THR A 337 -4.69 17.60 -32.58
N LEU A 338 -3.60 16.90 -32.22
CA LEU A 338 -3.60 15.45 -32.13
C LEU A 338 -4.59 14.96 -31.06
N GLU A 339 -4.74 15.71 -29.98
CA GLU A 339 -5.72 15.50 -28.91
C GLU A 339 -7.16 15.61 -29.42
N ASP A 340 -7.47 16.56 -30.30
CA ASP A 340 -8.81 16.70 -30.87
C ASP A 340 -9.18 15.48 -31.72
N ILE A 341 -8.23 15.02 -32.56
CA ILE A 341 -8.41 13.81 -33.37
C ILE A 341 -8.57 12.57 -32.48
N PHE A 342 -7.73 12.45 -31.45
CA PHE A 342 -7.79 11.33 -30.51
C PHE A 342 -9.12 11.31 -29.75
N HIS A 343 -9.53 12.45 -29.18
CA HIS A 343 -10.79 12.56 -28.45
C HIS A 343 -11.98 12.25 -29.37
N ALA A 344 -12.02 12.84 -30.57
CA ALA A 344 -13.11 12.59 -31.51
C ALA A 344 -13.19 11.10 -31.86
N PHE A 345 -12.09 10.45 -32.22
CA PHE A 345 -12.14 9.05 -32.68
C PHE A 345 -12.24 8.02 -31.55
N TYR A 346 -11.30 8.07 -30.60
CA TYR A 346 -11.16 7.05 -29.56
C TYR A 346 -12.13 7.25 -28.41
N VAL A 347 -12.53 8.49 -28.07
CA VAL A 347 -13.40 8.74 -26.91
C VAL A 347 -14.87 8.87 -27.32
N TRP A 348 -15.16 9.71 -28.31
CA TRP A 348 -16.53 9.99 -28.74
C TRP A 348 -17.06 9.00 -29.77
N TYR A 349 -16.33 8.77 -30.87
CA TYR A 349 -16.83 8.00 -32.01
C TYR A 349 -16.82 6.48 -31.80
N THR A 350 -15.85 5.97 -31.03
CA THR A 350 -15.77 4.55 -30.67
C THR A 350 -16.59 4.26 -29.41
N ILE A 351 -17.43 3.22 -29.44
CA ILE A 351 -18.18 2.74 -28.27
C ILE A 351 -17.59 1.40 -27.81
N TYR A 352 -16.98 1.39 -26.63
CA TYR A 352 -16.38 0.20 -26.03
C TYR A 352 -17.37 -0.59 -25.19
N HIS A 353 -17.13 -1.89 -25.11
CA HIS A 353 -17.92 -2.86 -24.34
C HIS A 353 -16.99 -4.01 -23.95
N VAL A 354 -16.14 -3.71 -22.98
CA VAL A 354 -15.07 -4.57 -22.50
C VAL A 354 -15.65 -5.60 -21.52
N PRO A 355 -15.31 -6.90 -21.64
CA PRO A 355 -15.79 -7.92 -20.72
C PRO A 355 -15.46 -7.61 -19.25
N GLY A 356 -16.48 -7.67 -18.38
CA GLY A 356 -16.33 -7.42 -16.94
C GLY A 356 -16.34 -5.94 -16.53
N CYS A 357 -16.41 -5.00 -17.48
CA CYS A 357 -16.49 -3.57 -17.21
C CYS A 357 -17.93 -3.04 -17.30
N ALA A 358 -18.12 -1.79 -16.89
CA ALA A 358 -19.38 -1.07 -17.14
C ALA A 358 -19.62 -0.92 -18.66
N VAL A 359 -20.89 -0.91 -19.09
CA VAL A 359 -21.26 -0.80 -20.51
C VAL A 359 -22.16 0.43 -20.74
N PRO A 360 -21.78 1.37 -21.63
CA PRO A 360 -20.55 1.37 -22.43
C PRO A 360 -19.29 1.57 -21.56
N SER A 361 -18.21 0.89 -21.94
CA SER A 361 -16.92 1.00 -21.26
C SER A 361 -16.19 2.28 -21.69
N GLN A 362 -15.24 2.71 -20.88
CA GLN A 362 -14.34 3.81 -21.21
C GLN A 362 -13.14 3.31 -22.03
N VAL A 363 -12.43 4.22 -22.70
CA VAL A 363 -11.20 3.88 -23.44
C VAL A 363 -10.11 3.34 -22.51
N GLU A 364 -10.06 3.82 -21.26
CA GLU A 364 -9.18 3.33 -20.20
C GLU A 364 -9.40 1.83 -19.93
N ASP A 365 -10.65 1.37 -19.88
CA ASP A 365 -10.99 -0.04 -19.66
C ASP A 365 -10.41 -0.92 -20.78
N ALA A 366 -10.46 -0.43 -22.03
CA ALA A 366 -9.89 -1.16 -23.17
C ALA A 366 -8.36 -1.24 -23.09
N LEU A 367 -7.69 -0.16 -22.65
CA LEU A 367 -6.24 -0.15 -22.44
C LEU A 367 -5.83 -1.08 -21.30
N ASP A 368 -6.54 -1.04 -20.17
CA ASP A 368 -6.32 -1.94 -19.03
C ASP A 368 -6.48 -3.40 -19.45
N PHE A 369 -7.54 -3.71 -20.19
CA PHE A 369 -7.79 -5.06 -20.70
C PHE A 369 -6.68 -5.52 -21.65
N ILE A 370 -6.24 -4.67 -22.57
CA ILE A 370 -5.13 -4.98 -23.49
C ILE A 370 -3.84 -5.25 -22.74
N GLU A 371 -3.48 -4.41 -21.76
CA GLU A 371 -2.26 -4.59 -20.98
C GLU A 371 -2.25 -5.89 -20.19
N ALA A 372 -3.40 -6.28 -19.63
CA ALA A 372 -3.53 -7.49 -18.83
C ALA A 372 -3.57 -8.79 -19.66
N HIS A 373 -4.09 -8.75 -20.89
CA HIS A 373 -4.42 -9.97 -21.64
C HIS A 373 -3.68 -10.17 -22.96
N ARG A 374 -2.81 -9.23 -23.37
CA ARG A 374 -1.99 -9.41 -24.58
C ARG A 374 -0.92 -10.49 -24.38
N PRO A 375 -0.53 -11.23 -25.44
CA PRO A 375 0.41 -12.33 -25.32
C PRO A 375 1.89 -11.91 -25.17
N TYR A 376 2.26 -10.68 -25.54
CA TYR A 376 3.64 -10.19 -25.46
C TYR A 376 3.83 -9.10 -24.40
N SER A 377 4.89 -9.24 -23.61
CA SER A 377 5.32 -8.24 -22.63
C SER A 377 6.12 -7.10 -23.28
N LEU A 378 6.21 -5.96 -22.59
CA LEU A 378 7.05 -4.85 -23.03
C LEU A 378 8.54 -5.27 -23.07
N PRO A 379 9.31 -4.78 -24.06
CA PRO A 379 10.75 -5.00 -24.09
C PRO A 379 11.42 -4.27 -22.92
N GLU A 380 12.49 -4.86 -22.39
CA GLU A 380 13.28 -4.24 -21.32
C GLU A 380 13.91 -2.92 -21.83
N THR A 381 13.70 -1.82 -21.12
CA THR A 381 14.23 -0.50 -21.51
C THR A 381 15.69 -0.42 -21.12
N VAL A 382 16.59 -0.16 -22.07
CA VAL A 382 18.01 0.15 -21.75
C VAL A 382 18.08 1.53 -21.12
N ALA A 383 18.01 1.59 -19.79
CA ALA A 383 18.17 2.85 -19.08
C ALA A 383 19.65 3.21 -18.97
N GLU A 384 20.00 4.42 -19.40
CA GLU A 384 21.34 4.97 -19.23
C GLU A 384 21.58 5.37 -17.77
N ALA A 385 22.82 5.15 -17.29
CA ALA A 385 23.21 5.54 -15.95
C ALA A 385 23.38 7.08 -15.87
N PRO A 386 22.77 7.78 -14.90
CA PRO A 386 23.04 9.19 -14.70
C PRO A 386 24.51 9.39 -14.28
N ALA A 387 25.16 10.44 -14.78
CA ALA A 387 26.49 10.83 -14.34
C ALA A 387 26.49 11.20 -12.84
N ASP A 388 25.48 11.97 -12.43
CA ASP A 388 25.26 12.42 -11.06
C ASP A 388 23.87 11.94 -10.58
N PRO A 389 23.75 10.77 -9.93
CA PRO A 389 22.47 10.32 -9.40
C PRO A 389 21.98 11.24 -8.27
N LYS A 390 20.67 11.41 -8.16
CA LYS A 390 20.00 12.06 -7.02
C LYS A 390 19.77 11.11 -5.86
N VAL A 391 19.45 9.85 -6.14
CA VAL A 391 19.22 8.83 -5.10
C VAL A 391 20.02 7.56 -5.36
N SER A 392 20.73 7.09 -4.34
CA SER A 392 21.29 5.74 -4.29
C SER A 392 20.33 4.80 -3.56
N VAL A 393 19.76 3.82 -4.28
CA VAL A 393 18.90 2.80 -3.70
C VAL A 393 19.72 1.57 -3.35
N ILE A 394 19.85 1.27 -2.06
CA ILE A 394 20.70 0.21 -1.52
C ILE A 394 19.86 -1.01 -1.15
N ILE A 395 20.22 -2.18 -1.71
CA ILE A 395 19.46 -3.43 -1.56
C ILE A 395 20.43 -4.53 -1.10
N PRO A 396 20.40 -5.00 0.17
CA PRO A 396 21.18 -6.17 0.55
C PRO A 396 20.52 -7.45 0.00
N VAL A 397 21.35 -8.41 -0.42
CA VAL A 397 20.91 -9.61 -1.12
C VAL A 397 21.58 -10.84 -0.50
N HIS A 398 20.76 -11.72 0.09
CA HIS A 398 21.17 -13.04 0.56
C HIS A 398 19.95 -13.97 0.67
N GLY A 399 19.84 -14.97 -0.20
CA GLY A 399 18.75 -15.95 -0.19
C GLY A 399 17.40 -15.39 -0.64
N VAL A 400 17.37 -14.54 -1.67
CA VAL A 400 16.17 -13.81 -2.14
C VAL A 400 15.90 -13.99 -3.64
N GLU A 401 16.36 -15.08 -4.26
CA GLU A 401 16.21 -15.34 -5.71
C GLU A 401 14.76 -15.18 -6.18
N ALA A 402 13.80 -15.68 -5.41
CA ALA A 402 12.38 -15.63 -5.73
C ALA A 402 11.76 -14.21 -5.71
N TYR A 403 12.47 -13.19 -5.19
CA TYR A 403 11.90 -11.88 -4.89
C TYR A 403 12.71 -10.70 -5.44
N ILE A 404 14.02 -10.88 -5.62
CA ILE A 404 14.94 -9.79 -5.96
C ILE A 404 14.59 -9.11 -7.30
N GLU A 405 14.03 -9.85 -8.24
CA GLU A 405 13.57 -9.28 -9.51
C GLU A 405 12.42 -8.28 -9.30
N ASP A 406 11.40 -8.63 -8.51
CA ASP A 406 10.28 -7.74 -8.20
C ASP A 406 10.76 -6.48 -7.47
N CYS A 407 11.68 -6.66 -6.51
CA CYS A 407 12.30 -5.57 -5.77
C CYS A 407 12.98 -4.58 -6.71
N ILE A 408 13.94 -5.05 -7.53
CA ILE A 408 14.68 -4.19 -8.47
C ILE A 408 13.72 -3.56 -9.50
N ARG A 409 12.79 -4.33 -10.06
CA ARG A 409 11.82 -3.81 -11.04
C ARG A 409 10.92 -2.72 -10.45
N SER A 410 10.63 -2.75 -9.16
CA SER A 410 9.87 -1.68 -8.49
C SER A 410 10.65 -0.36 -8.41
N VAL A 411 11.98 -0.45 -8.27
CA VAL A 411 12.89 0.70 -8.29
C VAL A 411 13.10 1.21 -9.73
N GLN A 412 13.25 0.31 -10.71
CA GLN A 412 13.39 0.70 -12.12
C GLN A 412 12.18 1.48 -12.66
N ARG A 413 10.98 1.17 -12.15
CA ARG A 413 9.70 1.82 -12.52
C ARG A 413 9.52 3.22 -11.94
N GLN A 414 10.44 3.70 -11.09
CA GLN A 414 10.33 5.02 -10.49
C GLN A 414 10.42 6.12 -11.56
N THR A 415 9.63 7.18 -11.40
CA THR A 415 9.59 8.32 -12.33
C THR A 415 10.82 9.20 -12.22
N LEU A 416 11.46 9.25 -11.04
CA LEU A 416 12.78 9.87 -10.87
C LEU A 416 13.83 8.99 -11.57
N ARG A 417 14.43 9.49 -12.64
CA ARG A 417 15.39 8.73 -13.47
C ARG A 417 16.84 8.85 -13.00
N GLU A 418 17.16 9.94 -12.29
CA GLU A 418 18.47 10.22 -11.69
C GLU A 418 18.71 9.33 -10.45
N ILE A 419 18.70 8.01 -10.66
CA ILE A 419 18.88 7.02 -9.60
C ILE A 419 20.01 6.08 -9.95
N GLU A 420 20.72 5.60 -8.94
CA GLU A 420 21.54 4.39 -9.05
C GLU A 420 20.98 3.31 -8.12
N ILE A 421 21.04 2.06 -8.57
CA ILE A 421 20.51 0.90 -7.86
C ILE A 421 21.72 0.05 -7.49
N ILE A 422 21.93 -0.19 -6.19
CA ILE A 422 23.11 -0.88 -5.67
C ILE A 422 22.67 -2.16 -4.95
N PRO A 423 22.43 -3.28 -5.67
CA PRO A 423 22.30 -4.58 -5.06
C PRO A 423 23.64 -5.04 -4.49
N VAL A 424 23.67 -5.43 -3.22
CA VAL A 424 24.86 -5.97 -2.55
C VAL A 424 24.63 -7.43 -2.26
N ASN A 425 25.21 -8.29 -3.09
CA ASN A 425 25.21 -9.72 -2.88
C ASN A 425 26.19 -10.10 -1.77
N ASP A 426 25.62 -10.45 -0.61
CA ASP A 426 26.31 -10.87 0.60
C ASP A 426 26.55 -12.39 0.60
N VAL A 427 27.13 -12.89 -0.50
CA VAL A 427 27.38 -14.32 -0.75
C VAL A 427 26.09 -15.15 -0.68
N SER A 428 25.12 -14.79 -1.51
CA SER A 428 23.85 -15.49 -1.64
C SER A 428 24.06 -16.96 -2.03
N PRO A 429 23.38 -17.92 -1.38
CA PRO A 429 23.50 -19.35 -1.68
C PRO A 429 22.67 -19.80 -2.90
N ASP A 430 21.98 -18.88 -3.57
CA ASP A 430 20.96 -19.12 -4.60
C ASP A 430 21.25 -18.35 -5.91
N GLY A 431 20.33 -18.41 -6.87
CA GLY A 431 20.47 -17.76 -8.19
C GLY A 431 20.34 -16.23 -8.20
N SER A 432 20.29 -15.56 -7.04
CA SER A 432 20.07 -14.10 -6.95
C SER A 432 21.06 -13.28 -7.80
N GLN A 433 22.35 -13.65 -7.81
CA GLN A 433 23.35 -12.93 -8.59
C GLN A 433 23.08 -12.99 -10.09
N THR A 434 22.67 -14.15 -10.60
CA THR A 434 22.36 -14.35 -12.02
C THR A 434 21.22 -13.43 -12.48
N ILE A 435 20.21 -13.25 -11.62
CA ILE A 435 19.09 -12.32 -11.88
C ILE A 435 19.60 -10.88 -11.91
N ILE A 436 20.41 -10.50 -10.92
CA ILE A 436 21.00 -9.15 -10.84
C ILE A 436 21.86 -8.86 -12.07
N ASP A 437 22.73 -9.79 -12.47
CA ASP A 437 23.60 -9.65 -13.65
C ASP A 437 22.78 -9.52 -14.94
N ARG A 438 21.68 -10.28 -15.06
CA ARG A 438 20.76 -10.17 -16.20
C ARG A 438 20.14 -8.79 -16.26
N LEU A 439 19.63 -8.26 -15.14
CA LEU A 439 19.02 -6.94 -15.08
C LEU A 439 20.05 -5.82 -15.29
N ALA A 440 21.26 -5.95 -14.75
CA ALA A 440 22.33 -4.97 -14.93
C ALA A 440 22.83 -4.88 -16.37
N LYS A 441 22.74 -5.96 -17.16
CA LYS A 441 23.01 -5.93 -18.60
C LYS A 441 22.02 -5.08 -19.38
N SER A 442 20.77 -5.01 -18.92
CA SER A 442 19.71 -4.23 -19.58
C SER A 442 19.45 -2.87 -18.93
N ASP A 443 20.07 -2.53 -17.80
CA ASP A 443 19.89 -1.24 -17.12
C ASP A 443 21.20 -0.78 -16.47
N ALA A 444 21.83 0.23 -17.07
CA ALA A 444 23.13 0.72 -16.62
C ALA A 444 23.08 1.43 -15.26
N ARG A 445 21.87 1.76 -14.74
CA ARG A 445 21.70 2.32 -13.39
C ARG A 445 21.98 1.28 -12.30
N ILE A 446 21.96 -0.02 -12.63
CA ILE A 446 22.21 -1.11 -11.68
C ILE A 446 23.72 -1.34 -11.56
N ARG A 447 24.28 -1.06 -10.38
CA ARG A 447 25.69 -1.26 -10.06
C ARG A 447 25.83 -2.31 -8.94
N PRO A 448 25.88 -3.61 -9.29
CA PRO A 448 25.95 -4.66 -8.30
C PRO A 448 27.32 -4.70 -7.60
N ILE A 449 27.30 -5.06 -6.32
CA ILE A 449 28.48 -5.33 -5.50
C ILE A 449 28.39 -6.79 -5.04
N VAL A 450 29.46 -7.55 -5.22
CA VAL A 450 29.56 -8.93 -4.72
C VAL A 450 30.61 -8.97 -3.62
N LEU A 451 30.21 -9.40 -2.43
CA LEU A 451 31.11 -9.54 -1.29
C LEU A 451 31.82 -10.91 -1.32
N ASP A 452 32.98 -10.99 -0.69
CA ASP A 452 33.82 -12.20 -0.60
C ASP A 452 33.40 -13.13 0.55
N LYS A 453 32.68 -12.60 1.53
CA LYS A 453 32.18 -13.33 2.70
C LYS A 453 30.83 -12.75 3.13
N ASN A 454 30.01 -13.60 3.74
CA ASN A 454 28.76 -13.17 4.37
C ASN A 454 29.08 -12.29 5.60
N VAL A 455 28.73 -11.01 5.53
CA VAL A 455 28.90 -10.01 6.61
C VAL A 455 27.57 -9.61 7.26
N GLY A 456 26.44 -10.06 6.73
CA GLY A 456 25.09 -9.71 7.15
C GLY A 456 24.58 -8.41 6.53
N GLN A 457 23.25 -8.34 6.41
CA GLN A 457 22.51 -7.25 5.75
C GLN A 457 22.90 -5.84 6.21
N GLY A 458 23.10 -5.61 7.52
CA GLY A 458 23.48 -4.29 8.03
C GLY A 458 24.87 -3.85 7.53
N PHE A 459 25.85 -4.75 7.54
CA PHE A 459 27.19 -4.44 7.07
C PHE A 459 27.29 -4.40 5.54
N ALA A 460 26.49 -5.21 4.83
CA ALA A 460 26.34 -5.11 3.38
C ALA A 460 25.81 -3.72 2.97
N ARG A 461 24.84 -3.16 3.71
CA ARG A 461 24.37 -1.78 3.51
C ARG A 461 25.45 -0.73 3.73
N ASN A 462 26.29 -0.88 4.75
CA ASN A 462 27.43 0.02 4.95
C ASN A 462 28.40 0.00 3.76
N LYS A 463 28.69 -1.19 3.21
CA LYS A 463 29.56 -1.31 2.01
C LYS A 463 28.98 -0.57 0.80
N ALA A 464 27.65 -0.63 0.61
CA ALA A 464 26.99 0.14 -0.43
C ALA A 464 27.03 1.66 -0.15
N LEU A 465 26.79 2.05 1.11
CA LEU A 465 26.78 3.45 1.54
C LEU A 465 28.13 4.13 1.32
N ASP A 466 29.24 3.42 1.55
CA ASP A 466 30.60 3.93 1.33
C ASP A 466 30.87 4.30 -0.14
N VAL A 467 30.18 3.65 -1.08
CA VAL A 467 30.34 3.90 -2.52
C VAL A 467 29.14 4.62 -3.16
N ALA A 468 28.12 4.98 -2.37
CA ALA A 468 26.93 5.66 -2.84
C ALA A 468 27.27 7.08 -3.33
N ARG A 469 26.74 7.45 -4.49
CA ARG A 469 26.97 8.74 -5.17
C ARG A 469 25.79 9.71 -5.03
N GLY A 470 24.59 9.20 -4.81
CA GLY A 470 23.35 10.00 -4.75
C GLY A 470 23.35 11.05 -3.65
N ASP A 471 22.80 12.24 -3.91
CA ASP A 471 22.56 13.26 -2.88
C ASP A 471 21.80 12.67 -1.67
N TYR A 472 20.88 11.74 -1.96
CA TYR A 472 20.12 10.99 -0.99
C TYR A 472 20.35 9.47 -1.10
N VAL A 473 20.07 8.77 0.00
CA VAL A 473 20.15 7.31 0.11
C VAL A 473 18.81 6.77 0.59
N TRP A 474 18.35 5.68 -0.03
CA TRP A 474 17.22 4.90 0.45
C TRP A 474 17.61 3.42 0.52
N PHE A 475 17.34 2.80 1.66
CA PHE A 475 17.45 1.36 1.86
C PHE A 475 16.12 0.63 1.64
N ILE A 476 16.14 -0.50 0.94
CA ILE A 476 15.02 -1.44 0.84
C ILE A 476 15.55 -2.87 0.99
N ASP A 477 14.77 -3.78 1.59
CA ASP A 477 15.12 -5.20 1.65
C ASP A 477 14.86 -5.88 0.30
N GLY A 478 15.70 -6.85 -0.09
CA GLY A 478 15.67 -7.50 -1.41
C GLY A 478 14.42 -8.36 -1.69
N ASP A 479 13.54 -8.49 -0.71
CA ASP A 479 12.28 -9.23 -0.75
C ASP A 479 11.03 -8.33 -0.70
N ASP A 480 11.22 -7.03 -0.52
CA ASP A 480 10.19 -5.99 -0.50
C ASP A 480 10.13 -5.23 -1.84
N TRP A 481 9.10 -4.39 -2.01
CA TRP A 481 8.98 -3.56 -3.22
C TRP A 481 8.40 -2.18 -2.95
N ILE A 482 8.71 -1.23 -3.84
CA ILE A 482 8.14 0.12 -3.85
C ILE A 482 6.83 0.10 -4.62
N SER A 483 5.71 0.44 -3.97
CA SER A 483 4.38 0.32 -4.58
C SER A 483 4.01 1.50 -5.49
N ASN A 484 4.57 2.69 -5.21
CA ASN A 484 4.22 3.91 -5.91
C ASN A 484 5.35 4.34 -6.88
N PRO A 485 5.10 4.42 -8.20
CA PRO A 485 6.10 4.86 -9.18
C PRO A 485 6.64 6.28 -8.96
N ARG A 486 5.92 7.15 -8.22
CA ARG A 486 6.37 8.51 -7.91
C ARG A 486 7.04 8.66 -6.54
N ALA A 487 7.22 7.58 -5.78
CA ALA A 487 7.71 7.63 -4.40
C ALA A 487 9.04 8.39 -4.27
N LEU A 488 10.06 8.01 -5.06
CA LEU A 488 11.37 8.65 -5.00
C LEU A 488 11.32 10.15 -5.33
N ALA A 489 10.59 10.53 -6.37
CA ALA A 489 10.43 11.93 -6.76
C ALA A 489 9.78 12.74 -5.61
N THR A 490 8.68 12.25 -5.05
CA THR A 490 7.95 12.93 -3.97
C THR A 490 8.80 13.08 -2.70
N LEU A 491 9.57 12.06 -2.31
CA LEU A 491 10.43 12.16 -1.13
C LEU A 491 11.59 13.15 -1.35
N VAL A 492 12.21 13.18 -2.54
CA VAL A 492 13.27 14.15 -2.88
C VAL A 492 12.72 15.57 -2.92
N GLU A 493 11.60 15.80 -3.63
CA GLU A 493 10.92 17.10 -3.67
C GLU A 493 10.59 17.61 -2.26
N THR A 494 10.12 16.72 -1.38
CA THR A 494 9.83 17.04 0.02
C THR A 494 11.10 17.38 0.81
N ALA A 495 12.19 16.64 0.60
CA ALA A 495 13.46 16.85 1.29
C ALA A 495 14.05 18.22 0.93
N GLU A 496 14.07 18.54 -0.37
CA GLU A 496 14.60 19.79 -0.90
C GLU A 496 13.74 20.98 -0.47
N ALA A 497 12.41 20.89 -0.60
CA ALA A 497 11.50 21.98 -0.22
C ALA A 497 11.59 22.37 1.27
N ASN A 498 11.83 21.39 2.15
CA ASN A 498 11.88 21.61 3.59
C ASN A 498 13.30 21.79 4.14
N GLY A 499 14.33 21.47 3.36
CA GLY A 499 15.70 21.37 3.82
C GLY A 499 15.88 20.24 4.85
N SER A 500 15.21 19.11 4.65
CA SER A 500 15.22 17.98 5.59
C SER A 500 16.46 17.10 5.42
N ASP A 501 16.96 16.58 6.54
CA ASP A 501 18.03 15.58 6.58
C ASP A 501 17.49 14.17 6.30
N MET A 502 16.22 13.94 6.64
CA MET A 502 15.51 12.70 6.34
C MET A 502 14.01 12.92 6.14
N VAL A 503 13.42 12.14 5.25
CA VAL A 503 11.99 12.20 4.91
C VAL A 503 11.37 10.82 5.00
N ARG A 504 10.27 10.71 5.75
CA ARG A 504 9.52 9.47 5.88
C ARG A 504 8.43 9.35 4.83
N GLY A 505 8.33 8.18 4.21
CA GLY A 505 7.14 7.74 3.47
C GLY A 505 6.25 6.81 4.28
N LYS A 506 5.01 6.62 3.82
CA LYS A 506 4.01 5.73 4.42
C LYS A 506 4.24 4.29 4.01
N LYS A 507 4.43 3.38 4.98
CA LYS A 507 4.40 1.93 4.71
C LYS A 507 3.00 1.57 4.24
N VAL A 508 2.87 0.89 3.11
CA VAL A 508 1.56 0.60 2.51
C VAL A 508 0.82 -0.46 3.31
N GLY A 509 1.54 -1.52 3.71
CA GLY A 509 1.00 -2.63 4.47
C GLY A 509 1.98 -3.78 4.57
N GLU A 510 1.46 -4.92 5.04
CA GLU A 510 2.16 -6.20 5.13
C GLU A 510 1.44 -7.21 4.23
N ALA A 511 2.03 -7.52 3.09
CA ALA A 511 1.51 -8.52 2.16
C ALA A 511 1.99 -9.90 2.62
N ILE A 512 1.05 -10.81 2.90
CA ILE A 512 1.34 -12.12 3.47
C ILE A 512 1.33 -13.17 2.39
N PHE A 513 2.41 -13.92 2.33
CA PHE A 513 2.63 -14.99 1.36
C PHE A 513 2.71 -16.35 2.06
N ASP A 514 2.18 -17.37 1.39
CA ASP A 514 2.34 -18.76 1.80
C ASP A 514 3.68 -19.36 1.31
N GLU A 515 3.87 -20.66 1.54
CA GLU A 515 5.07 -21.39 1.11
C GLU A 515 5.20 -21.51 -0.41
N THR A 516 4.11 -21.31 -1.15
CA THR A 516 4.09 -21.35 -2.63
C THR A 516 4.34 -19.97 -3.25
N ASN A 517 4.65 -18.96 -2.43
CA ASN A 517 4.77 -17.55 -2.84
C ASN A 517 3.46 -16.96 -3.40
N THR A 518 2.31 -17.48 -2.98
CA THR A 518 1.01 -16.91 -3.30
C THR A 518 0.61 -15.92 -2.21
N GLN A 519 0.16 -14.72 -2.59
CA GLN A 519 -0.35 -13.74 -1.63
C GLN A 519 -1.72 -14.20 -1.11
N ILE A 520 -1.85 -14.35 0.20
CA ILE A 520 -3.06 -14.86 0.86
C ILE A 520 -3.79 -13.82 1.71
N ASP A 521 -3.10 -12.76 2.13
CA ASP A 521 -3.66 -11.73 3.02
C ASP A 521 -2.90 -10.40 2.83
N LEU A 522 -3.53 -9.29 3.21
CA LEU A 522 -2.92 -7.96 3.25
C LEU A 522 -3.31 -7.30 4.58
N ARG A 523 -2.31 -7.05 5.44
CA ARG A 523 -2.53 -6.46 6.76
C ARG A 523 -2.08 -5.02 6.80
N ASN A 524 -2.93 -4.18 7.39
CA ASN A 524 -2.53 -2.82 7.74
C ASN A 524 -1.62 -2.86 8.98
N ASP A 525 -0.49 -2.16 8.88
CA ASP A 525 0.38 -1.94 10.04
C ASP A 525 -0.29 -0.91 10.97
N ARG A 526 -0.66 -1.36 12.18
CA ARG A 526 -1.33 -0.51 13.18
C ARG A 526 -0.50 0.70 13.57
N THR A 527 0.83 0.67 13.42
CA THR A 527 1.68 1.80 13.75
C THR A 527 1.53 2.96 12.75
N GLU A 528 1.07 2.68 11.52
CA GLU A 528 0.83 3.69 10.49
C GLU A 528 -0.30 4.66 10.86
N GLN A 529 -1.15 4.32 11.82
CA GLN A 529 -2.17 5.24 12.33
C GLN A 529 -1.57 6.51 12.95
N ASN A 530 -0.29 6.48 13.33
CA ASN A 530 0.44 7.62 13.88
C ASN A 530 1.06 8.51 12.78
N PHE A 531 0.91 8.17 11.50
CA PHE A 531 1.58 8.84 10.38
C PHE A 531 0.61 9.16 9.22
N ASN A 532 -0.58 9.65 9.57
CA ASN A 532 -1.64 9.96 8.62
C ASN A 532 -1.63 11.40 8.11
N GLU A 533 -0.70 12.23 8.59
CA GLU A 533 -0.61 13.63 8.26
C GLU A 533 0.77 13.97 7.69
N PHE A 534 0.78 14.99 6.84
CA PHE A 534 2.03 15.59 6.39
C PHE A 534 2.56 16.53 7.47
N ILE A 535 3.84 16.38 7.83
CA ILE A 535 4.54 17.28 8.76
C ILE A 535 5.86 17.67 8.11
N GLY A 536 6.01 18.94 7.76
CA GLY A 536 7.27 19.51 7.29
C GLY A 536 8.07 20.11 8.45
N GLN A 537 9.40 20.02 8.38
CA GLN A 537 10.32 20.78 9.24
C GLN A 537 10.14 20.58 10.76
N THR A 538 10.00 19.35 11.22
CA THR A 538 9.99 19.03 12.66
C THR A 538 11.34 18.45 13.11
N THR A 539 11.48 18.20 14.41
CA THR A 539 12.61 17.50 15.02
C THR A 539 12.14 16.25 15.74
N TYR A 540 13.09 15.39 16.12
CA TYR A 540 12.77 14.21 16.91
C TYR A 540 12.13 14.56 18.26
N ALA A 541 12.60 15.63 18.91
CA ALA A 541 12.08 16.10 20.18
C ALA A 541 10.64 16.61 20.12
N GLU A 542 10.25 17.29 19.03
CA GLU A 542 8.93 17.89 18.86
C GLU A 542 7.84 16.89 18.44
N SER A 543 8.25 15.75 17.85
CA SER A 543 7.35 14.77 17.24
C SER A 543 7.53 13.37 17.85
N PRO A 544 7.11 13.16 19.12
CA PRO A 544 7.33 11.90 19.84
C PRO A 544 6.63 10.68 19.21
N HIS A 545 5.56 10.89 18.44
CA HIS A 545 4.84 9.82 17.74
C HIS A 545 5.74 9.09 16.70
N ILE A 546 6.85 9.69 16.27
CA ILE A 546 7.86 9.06 15.39
C ILE A 546 8.45 7.79 16.02
N LEU A 547 8.45 7.68 17.35
CA LEU A 547 8.88 6.48 18.08
C LEU A 547 8.10 5.21 17.70
N HIS A 548 6.87 5.36 17.22
CA HIS A 548 6.06 4.23 16.79
C HIS A 548 6.51 3.66 15.45
N ASN A 549 7.28 4.40 14.65
CA ASN A 549 7.95 3.87 13.46
C ASN A 549 9.09 2.92 13.87
N ARG A 550 9.20 1.81 13.16
CA ARG A 550 10.17 0.76 13.48
C ARG A 550 11.17 0.48 12.36
N HIS A 551 10.98 1.14 11.22
CA HIS A 551 11.50 0.67 9.95
C HIS A 551 12.31 1.77 9.30
N PHE A 552 13.63 1.64 9.31
CA PHE A 552 14.54 2.59 8.68
C PHE A 552 14.33 2.65 7.15
N TRP A 553 13.89 1.54 6.52
CA TRP A 553 13.60 1.48 5.09
C TRP A 553 12.36 2.27 4.64
N THR A 554 11.60 2.90 5.56
CA THR A 554 10.55 3.87 5.19
C THR A 554 11.07 5.29 4.99
N TRP A 555 12.38 5.51 5.11
CA TRP A 555 12.99 6.84 5.10
C TRP A 555 13.97 7.02 3.94
N LEU A 556 13.91 8.21 3.33
CA LEU A 556 14.96 8.77 2.49
C LEU A 556 15.90 9.60 3.37
N TYR A 557 17.21 9.44 3.19
CA TYR A 557 18.24 10.09 4.01
C TYR A 557 19.18 10.93 3.17
N ARG A 558 19.56 12.12 3.62
CA ARG A 558 20.61 12.93 2.98
C ARG A 558 21.97 12.26 3.21
N ARG A 559 22.68 11.92 2.13
CA ARG A 559 23.92 11.13 2.18
C ARG A 559 25.05 11.85 2.92
N GLU A 560 25.27 13.13 2.60
CA GLU A 560 26.32 13.93 3.22
C GLU A 560 26.15 13.99 4.75
N TRP A 561 24.93 14.26 5.21
CA TRP A 561 24.60 14.28 6.63
C TRP A 561 24.81 12.92 7.32
N LEU A 562 24.46 11.79 6.66
CA LEU A 562 24.77 10.46 7.19
C LEU A 562 26.28 10.26 7.41
N ASN A 563 27.11 10.78 6.50
CA ASN A 563 28.56 10.68 6.57
C ASN A 563 29.15 11.60 7.65
N GLU A 564 28.70 12.85 7.73
CA GLU A 564 29.15 13.82 8.75
C GLU A 564 28.90 13.35 10.19
N ASN A 565 27.81 12.60 10.42
CA ASN A 565 27.41 12.12 11.75
C ASN A 565 27.79 10.65 12.01
N ASP A 566 28.59 10.04 11.13
CA ASP A 566 29.00 8.63 11.19
C ASP A 566 27.80 7.69 11.45
N ILE A 567 26.70 7.90 10.74
CA ILE A 567 25.50 7.10 10.88
C ILE A 567 25.68 5.83 10.06
N ARG A 568 25.87 4.71 10.75
CA ARG A 568 26.19 3.39 10.18
C ARG A 568 25.43 2.28 10.90
N PHE A 569 25.21 1.17 10.20
CA PHE A 569 24.69 -0.05 10.82
C PHE A 569 25.79 -0.70 11.68
N VAL A 570 25.51 -0.89 12.97
CA VAL A 570 26.51 -1.38 13.95
C VAL A 570 26.45 -2.89 14.20
N THR A 571 25.44 -3.57 13.64
CA THR A 571 25.27 -5.02 13.73
C THR A 571 24.96 -5.62 12.36
N PRO A 572 25.31 -6.90 12.12
CA PRO A 572 25.06 -7.58 10.85
C PRO A 572 23.58 -7.89 10.62
N GLN A 573 22.81 -8.13 11.69
CA GLN A 573 21.37 -8.32 11.70
C GLN A 573 20.79 -7.58 12.92
N TRP A 574 19.46 -7.42 12.97
CA TRP A 574 18.76 -6.64 14.00
C TRP A 574 19.23 -5.20 14.08
N GLU A 575 19.64 -4.64 12.93
CA GLU A 575 20.42 -3.42 12.81
C GLU A 575 19.57 -2.14 12.90
N GLU A 576 18.26 -2.27 12.75
CA GLU A 576 17.33 -1.16 12.48
C GLU A 576 17.34 -0.06 13.55
N ARG A 577 17.35 -0.45 14.84
CA ARG A 577 17.06 0.50 15.94
C ARG A 577 18.19 1.47 16.20
N ALA A 578 19.43 1.00 16.34
CA ALA A 578 20.61 1.84 16.53
C ALA A 578 20.76 2.84 15.37
N PHE A 579 20.63 2.37 14.13
CA PHE A 579 20.71 3.22 12.95
C PHE A 579 19.62 4.30 12.98
N LEU A 580 18.35 3.90 13.17
CA LEU A 580 17.23 4.85 13.12
C LEU A 580 17.27 5.85 14.29
N VAL A 581 17.58 5.42 15.51
CA VAL A 581 17.68 6.33 16.67
C VAL A 581 18.85 7.30 16.51
N LYS A 582 20.01 6.84 16.02
CA LYS A 582 21.14 7.72 15.68
C LYS A 582 20.75 8.71 14.61
N SER A 583 20.07 8.29 13.55
CA SER A 583 19.53 9.19 12.54
C SER A 583 18.58 10.24 13.13
N LEU A 584 17.54 9.82 13.84
CA LEU A 584 16.53 10.73 14.39
C LEU A 584 17.12 11.73 15.39
N ALA A 585 18.01 11.28 16.29
CA ALA A 585 18.60 12.13 17.32
C ALA A 585 19.64 13.13 16.77
N ASN A 586 20.19 12.89 15.56
CA ASN A 586 21.16 13.76 14.90
C ASN A 586 20.52 14.66 13.82
N ALA A 587 19.28 14.39 13.41
CA ALA A 587 18.61 15.15 12.36
C ALA A 587 18.23 16.54 12.88
N ARG A 588 18.62 17.59 12.15
CA ARG A 588 18.26 18.97 12.47
C ARG A 588 16.85 19.27 12.02
N ARG A 589 16.44 18.68 10.89
CA ARG A 589 15.09 18.78 10.33
C ARG A 589 14.69 17.47 9.69
N LEU A 590 13.47 17.04 9.97
CA LEU A 590 12.86 15.88 9.32
C LEU A 590 11.46 16.24 8.81
N SER A 591 11.01 15.49 7.80
CA SER A 591 9.64 15.59 7.27
C SER A 591 8.94 14.23 7.27
N LEU A 592 7.65 14.23 7.51
CA LEU A 592 6.77 13.06 7.45
C LEU A 592 5.78 13.27 6.31
N THR A 593 5.66 12.28 5.42
CA THR A 593 4.69 12.31 4.32
C THR A 593 3.73 11.15 4.40
N THR A 594 2.58 11.32 3.75
CA THR A 594 1.59 10.26 3.53
C THR A 594 1.79 9.51 2.22
N CYS A 595 2.88 9.81 1.48
CA CYS A 595 3.22 9.17 0.21
C CYS A 595 3.41 7.66 0.43
N PRO A 596 2.64 6.78 -0.23
CA PRO A 596 2.84 5.34 -0.13
C PRO A 596 4.21 4.96 -0.69
N VAL A 597 5.03 4.23 0.08
CA VAL A 597 6.38 3.86 -0.33
C VAL A 597 6.57 2.36 -0.46
N THR A 598 6.82 1.66 0.64
CA THR A 598 7.25 0.26 0.65
C THR A 598 6.09 -0.64 1.06
N MET A 599 5.92 -1.74 0.33
CA MET A 599 5.10 -2.87 0.76
C MET A 599 6.02 -3.91 1.40
N TYR A 600 5.70 -4.31 2.64
CA TYR A 600 6.50 -5.29 3.38
C TYR A 600 6.00 -6.71 3.09
N ARG A 601 6.88 -7.59 2.63
CA ARG A 601 6.60 -8.99 2.33
C ARG A 601 6.78 -9.86 3.56
N VAL A 602 5.70 -10.49 4.00
CA VAL A 602 5.71 -11.44 5.12
C VAL A 602 5.68 -12.86 4.58
N ARG A 603 6.76 -13.62 4.83
CA ARG A 603 6.90 -15.05 4.47
C ARG A 603 7.22 -15.95 5.67
N PRO A 604 6.99 -17.27 5.60
CA PRO A 604 7.29 -18.20 6.70
C PRO A 604 8.73 -18.13 7.21
N ALA A 605 9.70 -17.94 6.30
CA ALA A 605 11.13 -17.85 6.61
C ALA A 605 11.63 -16.45 7.03
N SER A 606 10.74 -15.47 7.26
CA SER A 606 11.15 -14.10 7.62
C SER A 606 11.97 -14.10 8.92
N THR A 607 13.12 -13.40 8.94
CA THR A 607 14.04 -13.35 10.09
C THR A 607 13.34 -12.95 11.39
N ALA A 608 12.35 -12.05 11.33
CA ALA A 608 11.59 -11.60 12.49
C ALA A 608 10.67 -12.67 13.12
N ARG A 609 10.47 -13.83 12.46
CA ARG A 609 9.52 -14.88 12.88
C ARG A 609 10.15 -16.23 13.20
N ARG A 610 11.44 -16.42 12.93
CA ARG A 610 12.16 -17.64 13.33
C ARG A 610 12.44 -17.65 14.84
N GLU A 611 12.80 -18.81 15.36
CA GLU A 611 13.30 -18.91 16.73
C GLU A 611 14.63 -18.15 16.87
N HIS A 612 14.74 -17.35 17.95
CA HIS A 612 15.93 -16.54 18.23
C HIS A 612 16.96 -17.34 19.05
N GLY A 613 18.22 -17.25 18.64
CA GLY A 613 19.35 -17.89 19.32
C GLY A 613 20.25 -16.89 20.07
N PRO A 614 21.36 -17.37 20.66
CA PRO A 614 22.29 -16.52 21.41
C PRO A 614 22.90 -15.40 20.57
N LYS A 615 23.22 -15.66 19.29
CA LYS A 615 23.76 -14.63 18.39
C LYS A 615 22.77 -13.49 18.18
N ASP A 616 21.48 -13.80 18.07
CA ASP A 616 20.42 -12.81 17.93
C ASP A 616 20.33 -11.94 19.19
N PHE A 617 20.36 -12.55 20.37
CA PHE A 617 20.31 -11.81 21.63
C PHE A 617 21.52 -10.89 21.82
N GLU A 618 22.72 -11.35 21.50
CA GLU A 618 23.94 -10.51 21.55
C GLU A 618 23.86 -9.32 20.58
N GLN A 619 23.36 -9.52 19.37
CA GLN A 619 23.18 -8.44 18.39
C GLN A 619 22.11 -7.45 18.83
N MET A 620 20.96 -7.93 19.34
CA MET A 620 19.94 -7.07 19.92
C MET A 620 20.52 -6.24 21.08
N LEU A 621 21.26 -6.85 22.01
CA LEU A 621 21.93 -6.14 23.12
C LEU A 621 22.87 -5.04 22.62
N ASN A 622 23.78 -5.36 21.68
CA ASN A 622 24.69 -4.38 21.08
C ASN A 622 23.94 -3.21 20.45
N ASN A 623 22.86 -3.50 19.71
CA ASN A 623 22.07 -2.50 19.01
C ASN A 623 21.33 -1.57 20.00
N PHE A 624 20.74 -2.14 21.05
CA PHE A 624 20.10 -1.37 22.10
C PHE A 624 21.08 -0.48 22.87
N GLU A 625 22.25 -1.00 23.24
CA GLU A 625 23.30 -0.22 23.91
C GLU A 625 23.76 0.97 23.07
N SER A 626 23.92 0.77 21.76
CA SER A 626 24.26 1.86 20.84
C SER A 626 23.15 2.92 20.75
N ALA A 627 21.88 2.49 20.70
CA ALA A 627 20.74 3.41 20.68
C ALA A 627 20.62 4.22 21.97
N THR A 628 20.79 3.60 23.14
CA THR A 628 20.68 4.28 24.44
C THR A 628 21.88 5.20 24.67
N GLN A 629 23.09 4.78 24.29
CA GLN A 629 24.28 5.62 24.35
C GLN A 629 24.11 6.88 23.49
N THR A 630 23.59 6.74 22.27
CA THR A 630 23.31 7.90 21.39
C THR A 630 22.38 8.91 22.09
N LEU A 631 21.29 8.45 22.71
CA LEU A 631 20.36 9.33 23.41
C LEU A 631 21.01 9.97 24.63
N ALA A 632 21.81 9.21 25.38
CA ALA A 632 22.57 9.72 26.52
C ALA A 632 23.54 10.84 26.12
N GLU A 633 24.31 10.65 25.05
CA GLU A 633 25.24 11.66 24.50
C GLU A 633 24.51 12.92 24.01
N ARG A 634 23.24 12.79 23.62
CA ARG A 634 22.34 13.91 23.24
C ARG A 634 21.62 14.54 24.44
N GLY A 635 22.00 14.19 25.66
CA GLY A 635 21.47 14.79 26.90
C GLY A 635 20.13 14.22 27.34
N ALA A 636 19.66 13.09 26.81
CA ALA A 636 18.38 12.48 27.21
C ALA A 636 18.37 11.91 28.65
N ILE A 637 19.53 11.85 29.30
CA ILE A 637 19.65 11.47 30.72
C ILE A 637 19.03 12.53 31.62
N ASP A 638 19.15 13.82 31.26
CA ASP A 638 18.55 14.90 32.04
C ASP A 638 17.02 14.78 32.03
N ALA A 639 16.42 14.77 33.22
CA ALA A 639 14.97 14.70 33.38
C ALA A 639 14.23 15.89 32.73
N ALA A 640 14.89 17.04 32.57
CA ALA A 640 14.35 18.21 31.88
C ALA A 640 14.52 18.15 30.35
N SER A 641 15.27 17.17 29.82
CA SER A 641 15.51 17.03 28.39
C SER A 641 14.22 16.67 27.64
N PRO A 642 13.93 17.29 26.48
CA PRO A 642 12.82 16.88 25.63
C PRO A 642 13.03 15.48 25.03
N LEU A 643 14.24 14.92 25.12
CA LEU A 643 14.55 13.55 24.70
C LEU A 643 14.35 12.51 25.82
N ARG A 644 14.09 12.90 27.07
CA ARG A 644 13.86 11.95 28.18
C ARG A 644 12.71 10.96 27.89
N PRO A 645 11.54 11.38 27.36
CA PRO A 645 10.48 10.44 26.99
C PRO A 645 10.92 9.44 25.92
N HIS A 646 11.78 9.87 24.99
CA HIS A 646 12.31 9.01 23.92
C HIS A 646 13.22 7.91 24.49
N LEU A 647 14.10 8.26 25.43
CA LEU A 647 14.92 7.29 26.15
C LEU A 647 14.07 6.29 26.96
N ALA A 648 13.07 6.78 27.70
CA ALA A 648 12.14 5.95 28.44
C ALA A 648 11.40 4.96 27.53
N PHE A 649 10.96 5.39 26.35
CA PHE A 649 10.31 4.52 25.36
C PHE A 649 11.25 3.44 24.83
N GLN A 650 12.49 3.79 24.43
CA GLN A 650 13.46 2.81 23.91
C GLN A 650 13.80 1.74 24.94
N LEU A 651 14.01 2.16 26.20
CA LEU A 651 14.30 1.23 27.28
C LEU A 651 13.09 0.37 27.63
N SER A 652 11.87 0.90 27.54
CA SER A 652 10.66 0.10 27.72
C SER A 652 10.58 -1.02 26.67
N GLN A 653 10.82 -0.71 25.38
CA GLN A 653 10.89 -1.73 24.32
C GLN A 653 12.01 -2.74 24.55
N PHE A 654 13.17 -2.27 25.01
CA PHE A 654 14.32 -3.12 25.33
C PHE A 654 13.97 -4.15 26.42
N ILE A 655 13.35 -3.72 27.52
CA ILE A 655 12.93 -4.63 28.60
C ILE A 655 11.89 -5.63 28.10
N VAL A 656 10.93 -5.22 27.26
CA VAL A 656 9.96 -6.16 26.63
C VAL A 656 10.73 -7.25 25.88
N GLN A 657 11.66 -6.85 25.03
CA GLN A 657 12.39 -7.76 24.14
C GLN A 657 13.32 -8.69 24.92
N MET A 658 14.03 -8.19 25.93
CA MET A 658 15.01 -8.97 26.68
C MET A 658 14.37 -9.88 27.72
N PHE A 659 13.35 -9.43 28.44
CA PHE A 659 12.82 -10.17 29.58
C PHE A 659 11.53 -10.94 29.28
N LEU A 660 10.68 -10.41 28.39
CA LEU A 660 9.36 -11.01 28.12
C LEU A 660 9.30 -11.78 26.79
N ARG A 661 10.33 -11.67 25.93
CA ARG A 661 10.38 -12.32 24.60
C ARG A 661 11.53 -13.33 24.42
N GLY A 662 12.02 -13.89 25.53
CA GLY A 662 12.79 -15.15 25.52
C GLY A 662 14.27 -15.06 25.85
N ALA A 663 14.95 -13.91 25.72
CA ALA A 663 16.38 -13.81 25.97
C ALA A 663 16.72 -14.15 27.44
N TYR A 664 16.00 -13.55 28.40
CA TYR A 664 16.17 -13.86 29.83
C TYR A 664 15.95 -15.35 30.12
N GLU A 665 14.92 -15.97 29.55
CA GLU A 665 14.66 -17.40 29.73
C GLU A 665 15.79 -18.27 29.19
N TYR A 666 16.39 -17.89 28.06
CA TYR A 666 17.57 -18.56 27.52
C TYR A 666 18.77 -18.49 28.49
N TYR A 667 19.16 -17.29 28.94
CA TYR A 667 20.29 -17.13 29.86
C TYR A 667 19.99 -17.74 31.23
N ARG A 668 18.73 -17.70 31.71
CA ARG A 668 18.28 -18.34 32.94
C ARG A 668 18.46 -19.86 32.89
N LYS A 669 18.08 -20.50 31.77
CA LYS A 669 18.29 -21.95 31.57
C LYS A 669 19.76 -22.33 31.53
N LYS A 670 20.64 -21.45 31.01
CA LYS A 670 22.10 -21.67 31.03
C LYS A 670 22.68 -21.54 32.44
N GLY A 671 22.19 -20.60 33.24
CA GLY A 671 22.62 -20.39 34.62
C GLY A 671 24.08 -19.94 34.76
N GLY A 672 24.56 -19.86 36.00
CA GLY A 672 25.93 -19.49 36.34
C GLY A 672 26.39 -18.18 35.72
N LYS A 673 27.64 -18.15 35.24
CA LYS A 673 28.29 -16.96 34.66
C LYS A 673 27.54 -16.34 33.48
N ALA A 674 26.80 -17.14 32.70
CA ALA A 674 26.09 -16.64 31.53
C ALA A 674 24.91 -15.73 31.94
N LEU A 675 24.15 -16.14 32.97
CA LEU A 675 23.07 -15.31 33.50
C LEU A 675 23.62 -14.07 34.22
N GLU A 676 24.68 -14.25 35.02
CA GLU A 676 25.31 -13.14 35.74
C GLU A 676 25.86 -12.08 34.78
N GLY A 677 26.56 -12.49 33.72
CA GLY A 677 27.08 -11.58 32.70
C GLY A 677 25.97 -10.84 31.94
N PHE A 678 24.89 -11.53 31.58
CA PHE A 678 23.71 -10.92 30.94
C PHE A 678 23.06 -9.85 31.83
N LEU A 679 22.79 -10.18 33.10
CA LEU A 679 22.15 -9.25 34.04
C LEU A 679 23.04 -8.06 34.39
N GLU A 680 24.35 -8.28 34.55
CA GLU A 680 25.32 -7.21 34.81
C GLU A 680 25.41 -6.23 33.64
N ARG A 681 25.39 -6.74 32.41
CA ARG A 681 25.37 -5.91 31.21
C ARG A 681 24.13 -5.01 31.15
N ILE A 682 22.95 -5.57 31.40
CA ILE A 682 21.71 -4.78 31.45
C ILE A 682 21.74 -3.75 32.59
N ARG A 683 22.22 -4.15 33.78
CA ARG A 683 22.38 -3.24 34.93
C ARG A 683 23.23 -2.03 34.55
N ARG A 684 24.39 -2.24 33.92
CA ARG A 684 25.27 -1.17 33.46
C ARG A 684 24.58 -0.21 32.50
N THR A 685 23.81 -0.74 31.55
CA THR A 685 23.06 0.08 30.59
C THR A 685 22.00 0.94 31.29
N LEU A 686 21.26 0.37 32.25
CA LEU A 686 20.27 1.09 33.06
C LEU A 686 20.92 2.18 33.93
N ASP A 687 22.06 1.89 34.55
CA ASP A 687 22.76 2.85 35.40
C ASP A 687 23.39 3.99 34.57
N THR A 688 23.92 3.69 33.38
CA THR A 688 24.46 4.71 32.45
C THR A 688 23.37 5.69 32.00
N CYS A 689 22.12 5.24 31.93
CA CYS A 689 20.97 6.06 31.52
C CYS A 689 20.25 6.77 32.69
N ASP A 690 20.73 6.62 33.93
CA ASP A 690 20.08 7.02 35.17
C ASP A 690 18.59 6.66 35.21
N MET A 691 18.31 5.36 35.05
CA MET A 691 16.95 4.84 34.89
C MET A 691 16.39 4.24 36.17
N SER A 692 15.22 4.72 36.59
CA SER A 692 14.47 4.19 37.73
C SER A 692 13.28 3.33 37.31
N SER A 693 12.63 2.71 38.28
CA SER A 693 11.39 1.97 38.08
C SER A 693 10.20 2.84 37.63
N THR A 694 10.35 4.16 37.58
CA THR A 694 9.32 5.10 37.11
C THR A 694 9.57 5.64 35.71
N ASP A 695 10.76 5.45 35.15
CA ASP A 695 11.15 5.97 33.84
C ASP A 695 10.72 5.02 32.70
N PHE A 696 9.45 4.64 32.64
CA PHE A 696 8.95 3.74 31.61
C PHE A 696 7.66 4.26 30.96
N ASP A 697 7.47 3.90 29.69
CA ASP A 697 6.28 4.21 28.93
C ASP A 697 5.35 2.98 28.89
N ALA A 698 4.17 3.11 29.51
CA ALA A 698 3.19 2.03 29.54
C ALA A 698 2.54 1.76 28.15
N THR A 699 2.58 2.71 27.22
CA THR A 699 2.04 2.56 25.86
C THR A 699 2.88 1.65 24.98
N ALA A 700 4.12 1.35 25.41
CA ALA A 700 5.04 0.44 24.72
C ALA A 700 4.55 -1.03 24.70
N VAL A 701 3.47 -1.35 25.42
CA VAL A 701 2.94 -2.71 25.62
C VAL A 701 1.52 -2.83 25.03
N ALA A 702 1.29 -3.80 24.15
CA ALA A 702 -0.04 -4.13 23.63
C ALA A 702 -0.57 -5.45 24.24
N GLY A 703 -1.80 -5.48 24.79
CA GLY A 703 -2.45 -6.73 25.23
C GLY A 703 -3.54 -6.61 26.32
N ARG A 704 -4.23 -7.73 26.61
CA ARG A 704 -5.31 -7.84 27.62
C ARG A 704 -4.85 -7.65 29.08
N ASP A 705 -3.56 -7.82 29.34
CA ASP A 705 -2.93 -7.70 30.67
C ASP A 705 -2.02 -6.47 30.80
N ALA A 706 -2.21 -5.45 29.96
CA ALA A 706 -1.33 -4.28 29.85
C ALA A 706 -0.99 -3.63 31.20
N HIS A 707 -1.94 -3.66 32.15
CA HIS A 707 -1.75 -3.09 33.48
C HIS A 707 -0.87 -3.94 34.41
N ILE A 708 -1.00 -5.28 34.39
CA ILE A 708 -0.11 -6.20 35.14
C ILE A 708 1.29 -6.04 34.59
N VAL A 709 1.37 -6.06 33.26
CA VAL A 709 2.62 -5.92 32.54
C VAL A 709 3.27 -4.58 32.86
N SER A 710 2.52 -3.48 32.87
CA SER A 710 2.97 -2.15 33.30
C SER A 710 3.58 -2.15 34.72
N GLY A 711 2.94 -2.83 35.68
CA GLY A 711 3.49 -3.00 37.03
C GLY A 711 4.76 -3.86 37.07
N ALA A 712 4.84 -4.89 36.22
CA ALA A 712 6.01 -5.77 36.13
C ALA A 712 7.24 -5.07 35.54
N PHE A 713 7.07 -4.13 34.61
CA PHE A 713 8.17 -3.39 33.98
C PHE A 713 9.05 -2.66 34.98
N GLY A 714 8.45 -1.79 35.80
CA GLY A 714 9.18 -1.07 36.84
C GLY A 714 9.84 -2.02 37.83
N LEU A 715 9.18 -3.15 38.15
CA LEU A 715 9.74 -4.15 39.05
C LEU A 715 10.93 -4.91 38.44
N ILE A 716 10.90 -5.23 37.14
CA ILE A 716 12.03 -5.84 36.42
C ILE A 716 13.25 -4.90 36.48
N ILE A 717 13.07 -3.62 36.17
CA ILE A 717 14.15 -2.62 36.22
C ILE A 717 14.77 -2.58 37.62
N ALA A 718 13.94 -2.39 38.65
CA ALA A 718 14.43 -2.29 40.02
C ALA A 718 15.06 -3.61 40.52
N ALA A 719 14.51 -4.77 40.15
CA ALA A 719 15.04 -6.07 40.55
C ALA A 719 16.39 -6.39 39.89
N VAL A 720 16.59 -6.02 38.61
CA VAL A 720 17.88 -6.15 37.93
C VAL A 720 18.93 -5.26 38.61
N ARG A 721 18.59 -3.99 38.85
CA ARG A 721 19.50 -3.02 39.48
C ARG A 721 19.88 -3.44 40.90
N SER A 722 18.91 -3.89 41.70
CA SER A 722 19.14 -4.35 43.09
C SER A 722 19.69 -5.79 43.20
N GLY A 723 19.73 -6.57 42.11
CA GLY A 723 20.19 -7.96 42.13
C GLY A 723 19.22 -8.96 42.77
N GLN A 724 17.94 -8.61 42.92
CA GLN A 724 16.91 -9.46 43.54
C GLN A 724 16.34 -10.49 42.56
N ASN A 725 17.08 -11.57 42.33
CA ASN A 725 16.77 -12.60 41.32
C ASN A 725 15.42 -13.30 41.52
N GLU A 726 14.96 -13.49 42.76
CA GLU A 726 13.66 -14.12 43.04
C GLU A 726 12.50 -13.22 42.60
N ILE A 727 12.57 -11.94 42.96
CA ILE A 727 11.60 -10.91 42.56
C ILE A 727 11.61 -10.74 41.04
N LEU A 728 12.81 -10.72 40.43
CA LEU A 728 12.96 -10.66 38.98
C LEU A 728 12.22 -11.81 38.29
N ARG A 729 12.42 -13.06 38.73
CA ARG A 729 11.74 -14.23 38.16
C ARG A 729 10.22 -14.13 38.23
N ALA A 730 9.70 -13.66 39.36
CA ALA A 730 8.27 -13.51 39.52
C ALA A 730 7.71 -12.40 38.61
N ALA A 731 8.42 -11.28 38.49
CA ALA A 731 8.03 -10.18 37.60
C ALA A 731 8.05 -10.59 36.12
N THR A 732 9.10 -11.28 35.65
CA THR A 732 9.21 -11.73 34.25
C THR A 732 8.18 -12.78 33.88
N GLY A 733 7.85 -13.69 34.81
CA GLY A 733 6.81 -14.70 34.61
C GLY A 733 5.39 -14.17 34.80
N LEU A 734 5.23 -12.89 35.16
CA LEU A 734 3.96 -12.31 35.59
C LEU A 734 3.29 -13.17 36.68
N HIS A 735 4.09 -13.69 37.60
CA HIS A 735 3.66 -14.53 38.71
C HIS A 735 3.49 -13.69 40.00
N PRO A 736 2.63 -14.12 40.93
CA PRO A 736 2.59 -13.55 42.26
C PRO A 736 3.94 -13.65 42.98
N ILE A 737 4.24 -12.66 43.83
CA ILE A 737 5.37 -12.69 44.77
C ILE A 737 4.99 -13.53 45.98
N ASP A 738 5.90 -14.37 46.50
CA ASP A 738 5.65 -15.07 47.75
C ASP A 738 5.51 -14.06 48.92
N GLN A 739 4.51 -14.26 49.77
CA GLN A 739 4.23 -13.35 50.89
C GLN A 739 5.42 -13.20 51.85
N LYS A 740 6.23 -14.25 52.05
CA LYS A 740 7.46 -14.16 52.87
C LYS A 740 8.46 -13.21 52.23
N THR A 741 8.70 -13.36 50.93
CA THR A 741 9.63 -12.51 50.17
C THR A 741 9.16 -11.05 50.16
N PHE A 742 7.86 -10.81 49.98
CA PHE A 742 7.26 -9.48 50.10
C PHE A 742 7.49 -8.87 51.49
N MET A 743 7.10 -9.57 52.55
CA MET A 743 7.21 -9.09 53.93
C MET A 743 8.67 -8.82 54.32
N GLN A 744 9.59 -9.73 53.99
CA GLN A 744 11.01 -9.57 54.29
C GLN A 744 11.60 -8.34 53.59
N THR A 745 11.26 -8.13 52.31
CA THR A 745 11.75 -6.98 51.54
C THR A 745 11.20 -5.67 52.10
N MET A 746 9.88 -5.59 52.34
CA MET A 746 9.23 -4.33 52.73
C MET A 746 9.56 -3.89 54.17
N LEU A 747 9.83 -4.85 55.07
CA LEU A 747 10.24 -4.58 56.46
C LEU A 747 11.73 -4.21 56.60
N ALA A 748 12.57 -4.53 55.61
CA ALA A 748 13.95 -4.08 55.60
C ALA A 748 13.99 -2.56 55.31
N PRO A 749 14.82 -1.77 56.02
CA PRO A 749 15.05 -0.37 55.63
C PRO A 749 15.88 -0.33 54.34
N PRO A 750 15.54 0.53 53.36
CA PRO A 750 16.36 0.67 52.16
C PRO A 750 17.72 1.26 52.51
N THR A 751 18.82 0.70 51.98
CA THR A 751 20.18 1.17 52.29
C THR A 751 20.69 2.22 51.32
N ASN A 752 20.07 2.30 50.14
CA ASN A 752 20.46 3.20 49.05
C ASN A 752 19.22 3.52 48.19
N LYS A 753 19.40 4.37 47.16
CA LYS A 753 18.32 4.76 46.25
C LYS A 753 17.75 3.60 45.43
N VAL A 754 18.57 2.62 45.06
CA VAL A 754 18.15 1.44 44.29
C VAL A 754 17.23 0.54 45.14
N ASP A 755 17.55 0.35 46.41
CA ASP A 755 16.67 -0.38 47.34
C ASP A 755 15.33 0.34 47.55
N ALA A 756 15.39 1.66 47.69
CA ALA A 756 14.18 2.48 47.83
C ALA A 756 13.28 2.37 46.58
N ASP A 757 13.90 2.40 45.39
CA ASP A 757 13.21 2.21 44.11
C ASP A 757 12.60 0.81 43.99
N LEU A 758 13.31 -0.24 44.42
CA LEU A 758 12.78 -1.60 44.51
C LEU A 758 11.55 -1.68 45.42
N HIS A 759 11.58 -1.04 46.59
CA HIS A 759 10.43 -1.06 47.50
C HIS A 759 9.21 -0.39 46.86
N CYS A 760 9.42 0.75 46.19
CA CYS A 760 8.36 1.44 45.45
C CYS A 760 7.81 0.58 44.29
N ALA A 761 8.68 -0.05 43.51
CA ALA A 761 8.28 -0.90 42.39
C ALA A 761 7.53 -2.16 42.86
N LEU A 762 8.07 -2.85 43.88
CA LEU A 762 7.46 -4.04 44.46
C LEU A 762 6.08 -3.70 45.05
N ASN A 763 5.97 -2.58 45.76
CA ASN A 763 4.70 -2.11 46.30
C ASN A 763 3.62 -1.88 45.24
N ARG A 764 4.00 -1.36 44.07
CA ARG A 764 3.08 -1.17 42.93
C ARG A 764 2.67 -2.50 42.28
N TYR A 765 3.59 -3.45 42.18
CA TYR A 765 3.32 -4.77 41.58
C TYR A 765 2.49 -5.68 42.51
N ALA A 766 2.79 -5.66 43.80
CA ALA A 766 2.31 -6.59 44.82
C ALA A 766 0.85 -6.33 45.27
N ARG A 767 -0.07 -6.01 44.36
CA ARG A 767 -1.48 -5.76 44.71
C ARG A 767 -2.33 -7.02 44.54
N ASN A 768 -3.22 -7.28 45.49
CA ASN A 768 -4.21 -8.37 45.47
C ASN A 768 -3.60 -9.76 45.24
N ASP A 769 -3.99 -10.41 44.16
CA ASP A 769 -3.57 -11.76 43.79
C ASP A 769 -2.08 -11.84 43.42
N ARG A 770 -1.40 -10.69 43.33
CA ARG A 770 0.05 -10.58 43.10
C ARG A 770 0.90 -10.86 44.33
N VAL A 771 0.30 -11.16 45.48
CA VAL A 771 1.01 -11.74 46.63
C VAL A 771 0.41 -13.11 46.97
N GLN A 772 1.20 -14.16 46.75
CA GLN A 772 0.78 -15.52 47.03
C GLN A 772 0.97 -15.84 48.51
N THR A 773 -0.14 -16.19 49.14
CA THR A 773 -0.17 -16.61 50.54
C THR A 773 0.09 -18.12 50.63
N ALA A 774 1.14 -18.54 51.36
CA ALA A 774 1.51 -19.95 51.50
C ALA A 774 0.36 -20.83 52.04
N ARG A 775 0.13 -22.05 51.53
CA ARG A 775 -1.03 -22.88 51.92
C ARG A 775 -1.03 -23.38 53.38
N LYS A 776 0.12 -23.48 54.05
CA LYS A 776 0.22 -23.97 55.44
C LYS A 776 -0.29 -22.93 56.45
N ARG A 777 -0.99 -23.37 57.50
CA ARG A 777 -1.50 -22.49 58.56
C ARG A 777 -0.33 -21.97 59.41
N ALA A 778 -0.22 -20.65 59.60
CA ALA A 778 0.79 -20.06 60.47
C ALA A 778 0.37 -20.18 61.94
N ALA A 779 1.34 -20.14 62.86
CA ALA A 779 1.06 -20.00 64.28
C ALA A 779 0.41 -18.63 64.56
N ALA A 780 -0.56 -18.60 65.47
CA ALA A 780 -1.23 -17.36 65.83
C ALA A 780 -0.22 -16.37 66.44
N PRO A 781 -0.31 -15.07 66.11
CA PRO A 781 0.54 -14.06 66.72
C PRO A 781 0.31 -14.00 68.24
N ALA A 782 1.38 -13.82 69.02
CA ALA A 782 1.32 -13.77 70.48
C ALA A 782 0.43 -12.62 71.01
N THR A 783 0.41 -11.50 70.29
CA THR A 783 -0.44 -10.34 70.56
C THR A 783 -1.08 -9.88 69.25
N LYS A 784 -2.40 -9.71 69.23
CA LYS A 784 -3.11 -9.24 68.04
C LYS A 784 -3.07 -7.71 67.94
N PRO A 785 -2.72 -7.15 66.77
CA PRO A 785 -2.76 -5.71 66.56
C PRO A 785 -4.20 -5.19 66.56
N ARG A 786 -4.38 -3.89 66.80
CA ARG A 786 -5.67 -3.24 66.56
C ARG A 786 -5.96 -3.15 65.06
N ILE A 787 -7.22 -3.27 64.67
CA ILE A 787 -7.69 -3.09 63.29
C ILE A 787 -8.54 -1.84 63.22
N ILE A 788 -8.12 -0.86 62.42
CA ILE A 788 -8.89 0.34 62.13
C ILE A 788 -9.61 0.14 60.80
N VAL A 789 -10.94 0.14 60.83
CA VAL A 789 -11.79 0.15 59.63
C VAL A 789 -12.21 1.59 59.36
N HIS A 790 -11.51 2.25 58.45
CA HIS A 790 -11.83 3.59 57.99
C HIS A 790 -12.94 3.55 56.93
N ILE A 791 -14.13 4.01 57.31
CA ILE A 791 -15.29 4.17 56.44
C ILE A 791 -15.25 5.57 55.82
N GLY A 792 -14.94 5.62 54.53
CA GLY A 792 -14.89 6.88 53.78
C GLY A 792 -16.10 7.05 52.87
N ALA A 793 -16.60 8.27 52.69
CA ALA A 793 -17.51 8.60 51.59
C ALA A 793 -16.74 9.15 50.38
N THR A 794 -17.27 9.01 49.18
CA THR A 794 -16.68 9.58 47.95
C THR A 794 -16.42 11.09 48.11
N LYS A 795 -15.24 11.56 47.67
CA LYS A 795 -14.84 12.99 47.67
C LYS A 795 -14.72 13.67 49.06
N THR A 796 -14.58 12.88 50.12
CA THR A 796 -14.27 13.35 51.49
C THR A 796 -12.76 13.48 51.77
N GLY A 797 -11.91 13.25 50.76
CA GLY A 797 -10.47 13.05 50.95
C GLY A 797 -10.08 11.60 51.24
N SER A 798 -11.05 10.69 51.38
CA SER A 798 -10.79 9.26 51.63
C SER A 798 -9.96 8.58 50.54
N THR A 799 -10.24 8.85 49.25
CA THR A 799 -9.37 8.45 48.12
C THR A 799 -7.93 8.96 48.29
N TYR A 800 -7.75 10.21 48.70
CA TYR A 800 -6.41 10.78 48.92
C TYR A 800 -5.68 10.06 50.04
N ILE A 801 -6.35 9.79 51.18
CA ILE A 801 -5.77 9.04 52.31
C ILE A 801 -5.40 7.61 51.88
N GLN A 802 -6.25 6.94 51.09
CA GLN A 802 -5.95 5.60 50.55
C GLN A 802 -4.69 5.62 49.68
N HIS A 803 -4.58 6.55 48.72
CA HIS A 803 -3.39 6.68 47.89
C HIS A 803 -2.15 7.07 48.69
N LEU A 804 -2.30 7.91 49.72
CA LEU A 804 -1.21 8.28 50.62
C LEU A 804 -0.71 7.06 51.39
N MET A 805 -1.61 6.27 52.00
CA MET A 805 -1.25 5.04 52.72
C MET A 805 -0.62 4.00 51.78
N GLU A 806 -1.14 3.86 50.57
CA GLU A 806 -0.62 2.93 49.59
C GLU A 806 0.80 3.32 49.13
N THR A 807 1.00 4.60 48.75
CA THR A 807 2.30 5.13 48.32
C THR A 807 3.34 4.98 49.41
N ASN A 808 2.93 5.16 50.67
CA ASN A 808 3.80 5.06 51.84
C ASN A 808 3.75 3.69 52.54
N ARG A 809 3.11 2.67 51.96
CA ARG A 809 2.96 1.32 52.56
C ARG A 809 4.27 0.75 53.09
N PRO A 810 5.41 0.79 52.35
CA PRO A 810 6.68 0.31 52.90
C PRO A 810 7.11 1.04 54.18
N ALA A 811 6.97 2.36 54.23
CA ALA A 811 7.33 3.16 55.40
C ALA A 811 6.41 2.87 56.58
N LEU A 812 5.08 2.89 56.35
CA LEU A 812 4.09 2.56 57.38
C LEU A 812 4.32 1.16 57.97
N LEU A 813 4.61 0.17 57.12
CA LEU A 813 4.82 -1.20 57.55
C LEU A 813 6.04 -1.34 58.48
N ARG A 814 7.13 -0.58 58.21
CA ARG A 814 8.31 -0.54 59.08
C ARG A 814 8.03 0.11 60.43
N GLU A 815 7.15 1.12 60.45
CA GLU A 815 6.66 1.77 61.67
C GLU A 815 5.58 0.95 62.40
N GLY A 816 5.25 -0.26 61.94
CA GLY A 816 4.27 -1.14 62.59
C GLY A 816 2.81 -0.89 62.22
N VAL A 817 2.56 -0.06 61.20
CA VAL A 817 1.23 0.23 60.63
C VAL A 817 1.08 -0.48 59.28
N TRP A 818 0.27 -1.52 59.21
CA TRP A 818 0.05 -2.27 57.98
C TRP A 818 -1.23 -1.82 57.27
N TYR A 819 -1.07 -1.21 56.10
CA TYR A 819 -2.14 -1.05 55.11
C TYR A 819 -2.02 -2.18 54.09
N PRO A 820 -2.85 -3.25 54.16
CA PRO A 820 -2.65 -4.43 53.34
C PRO A 820 -2.60 -4.15 51.84
N GLU A 821 -1.91 -5.01 51.12
CA GLU A 821 -1.82 -4.97 49.67
C GLU A 821 -2.90 -5.82 49.00
N VAL A 822 -3.62 -6.61 49.79
CA VAL A 822 -4.75 -7.45 49.37
C VAL A 822 -6.09 -6.81 49.68
N GLY A 823 -7.13 -7.24 48.96
CA GLY A 823 -8.50 -6.81 49.19
C GLY A 823 -8.83 -5.45 48.58
N LEU A 824 -7.95 -4.93 47.75
CA LEU A 824 -8.11 -3.68 47.01
C LEU A 824 -9.11 -3.89 45.85
N PHE A 825 -10.09 -3.00 45.70
CA PHE A 825 -10.96 -3.00 44.54
C PHE A 825 -10.16 -2.62 43.30
N TRP A 826 -10.09 -3.54 42.33
CA TRP A 826 -9.27 -3.35 41.15
C TRP A 826 -10.02 -3.64 39.87
N GLN A 827 -9.90 -2.73 38.92
CA GLN A 827 -10.43 -2.89 37.57
C GLN A 827 -9.26 -2.99 36.60
N THR A 828 -9.14 -4.12 35.91
CA THR A 828 -8.10 -4.38 34.91
C THR A 828 -8.06 -3.33 33.79
N VAL A 829 -9.20 -2.70 33.48
CA VAL A 829 -9.32 -1.62 32.48
C VAL A 829 -8.99 -0.22 33.03
N ARG A 830 -8.90 -0.05 34.35
CA ARG A 830 -8.62 1.24 35.02
C ARG A 830 -7.71 1.00 36.24
N PRO A 831 -6.47 0.51 36.04
CA PRO A 831 -5.59 0.08 37.13
C PRO A 831 -5.18 1.20 38.11
N HIS A 832 -5.32 2.46 37.68
CA HIS A 832 -5.09 3.66 38.49
C HIS A 832 -6.31 4.08 39.33
N LYS A 833 -7.52 3.57 39.05
CA LYS A 833 -8.71 3.80 39.87
C LYS A 833 -8.89 2.63 40.82
N GLN A 834 -8.57 2.82 42.09
CA GLN A 834 -8.68 1.79 43.12
C GLN A 834 -9.56 2.30 44.26
N ALA A 835 -10.60 1.55 44.61
CA ALA A 835 -11.57 1.95 45.64
C ALA A 835 -11.18 1.45 47.05
N GLY A 836 -9.88 1.38 47.35
CA GLY A 836 -9.38 0.83 48.61
C GLY A 836 -9.83 -0.61 48.88
N HIS A 837 -9.93 -1.01 50.14
CA HIS A 837 -10.12 -2.37 50.65
C HIS A 837 -11.55 -2.98 50.52
N SER A 838 -12.32 -2.66 49.47
CA SER A 838 -13.74 -3.04 49.38
C SER A 838 -14.02 -4.56 49.41
N GLU A 839 -13.05 -5.37 48.99
CA GLU A 839 -13.20 -6.82 48.89
C GLU A 839 -13.27 -7.51 50.25
N PHE A 840 -12.80 -6.85 51.31
CA PHE A 840 -12.99 -7.33 52.68
C PHE A 840 -14.46 -7.39 53.07
N THR A 841 -15.32 -6.53 52.52
CA THR A 841 -16.77 -6.63 52.74
C THR A 841 -17.33 -7.91 52.15
N ARG A 842 -16.93 -8.26 50.92
CA ARG A 842 -17.36 -9.51 50.26
C ARG A 842 -16.88 -10.73 51.05
N ALA A 843 -15.62 -10.72 51.48
CA ALA A 843 -15.07 -11.79 52.31
C ALA A 843 -15.78 -11.92 53.65
N ALA A 844 -16.12 -10.81 54.30
CA ALA A 844 -16.86 -10.80 55.56
C ALA A 844 -18.30 -11.34 55.39
N VAL A 845 -19.01 -10.95 54.31
CA VAL A 845 -20.36 -11.45 54.00
C VAL A 845 -20.35 -12.96 53.78
N GLN A 846 -19.37 -13.45 53.03
CA GLN A 846 -19.25 -14.88 52.68
C GLN A 846 -18.52 -15.70 53.75
N ASN A 847 -18.03 -15.04 54.81
CA ASN A 847 -17.10 -15.61 55.79
C ASN A 847 -15.91 -16.35 55.15
N ALA A 848 -15.39 -15.81 54.05
CA ALA A 848 -14.32 -16.43 53.27
C ALA A 848 -12.99 -16.35 54.01
N ALA A 849 -12.27 -17.45 54.18
CA ALA A 849 -11.03 -17.47 54.97
C ALA A 849 -9.83 -16.72 54.33
N GLY A 850 -9.88 -16.42 53.02
CA GLY A 850 -8.73 -15.93 52.25
C GLY A 850 -8.06 -14.66 52.79
N PRO A 851 -8.77 -13.51 52.82
CA PRO A 851 -8.17 -12.25 53.27
C PRO A 851 -7.73 -12.24 54.74
N LYS A 852 -8.51 -12.86 55.63
CA LYS A 852 -8.11 -13.04 57.04
C LYS A 852 -6.87 -13.92 57.19
N ALA A 853 -6.80 -15.05 56.48
CA ALA A 853 -5.64 -15.92 56.49
C ALA A 853 -4.38 -15.24 55.93
N HIS A 854 -4.54 -14.34 54.95
CA HIS A 854 -3.44 -13.52 54.45
C HIS A 854 -2.90 -12.60 55.56
N ILE A 855 -3.77 -11.89 56.28
CA ILE A 855 -3.36 -11.04 57.42
C ILE A 855 -2.67 -11.87 58.50
N GLU A 856 -3.27 -12.98 58.95
CA GLU A 856 -2.72 -13.82 60.03
C GLU A 856 -1.31 -14.34 59.70
N ARG A 857 -1.07 -14.73 58.45
CA ARG A 857 0.24 -15.19 57.99
C ARG A 857 1.26 -14.06 57.88
N GLY A 858 0.84 -12.89 57.37
CA GLY A 858 1.71 -11.71 57.33
C GLY A 858 2.14 -11.28 58.73
N LEU A 859 1.24 -11.32 59.72
CA LEU A 859 1.58 -11.04 61.12
C LEU A 859 2.62 -12.01 61.69
N ALA A 860 2.50 -13.31 61.38
CA ALA A 860 3.49 -14.30 61.78
C ALA A 860 4.86 -14.04 61.15
N LEU A 861 4.88 -13.65 59.87
CA LEU A 861 6.10 -13.30 59.13
C LEU A 861 6.73 -11.98 59.63
N ALA A 862 5.92 -11.03 60.09
CA ALA A 862 6.39 -9.76 60.63
C ALA A 862 7.06 -9.88 62.01
N GLY A 863 6.93 -11.03 62.69
CA GLY A 863 7.60 -11.28 63.96
C GLY A 863 7.17 -10.34 65.09
N GLY A 864 5.89 -9.93 65.12
CA GLY A 864 5.34 -9.06 66.17
C GLY A 864 5.59 -7.56 66.00
N LYS A 865 6.18 -7.12 64.89
CA LYS A 865 6.44 -5.69 64.61
C LYS A 865 5.20 -4.85 64.33
N ILE A 866 4.09 -5.48 63.93
CA ILE A 866 2.86 -4.79 63.50
C ILE A 866 1.94 -4.60 64.71
N HIS A 867 1.64 -3.34 65.04
CA HIS A 867 0.72 -2.98 66.13
C HIS A 867 -0.64 -2.48 65.62
N THR A 868 -0.74 -2.07 64.35
CA THR A 868 -1.99 -1.54 63.77
C THR A 868 -2.17 -1.99 62.33
N ILE A 869 -3.37 -2.44 61.99
CA ILE A 869 -3.79 -2.72 60.62
C ILE A 869 -4.86 -1.70 60.22
N VAL A 870 -4.75 -1.12 59.03
CA VAL A 870 -5.73 -0.15 58.53
C VAL A 870 -6.42 -0.71 57.28
N LEU A 871 -7.73 -0.90 57.38
CA LEU A 871 -8.61 -1.22 56.26
C LEU A 871 -9.38 0.05 55.90
N SER A 872 -9.40 0.43 54.63
CA SER A 872 -10.06 1.66 54.19
C SER A 872 -10.58 1.52 52.78
N SER A 873 -11.85 1.87 52.58
CA SER A 873 -12.50 1.88 51.26
C SER A 873 -13.62 2.90 51.26
N GLU A 874 -13.81 3.60 50.14
CA GLU A 874 -14.99 4.45 49.95
C GLU A 874 -16.27 3.61 49.77
N ALA A 875 -16.12 2.37 49.27
CA ALA A 875 -17.24 1.46 49.10
C ALA A 875 -17.80 0.95 50.43
N PHE A 876 -17.07 1.10 51.55
CA PHE A 876 -17.60 0.75 52.87
C PHE A 876 -18.82 1.60 53.25
N PHE A 877 -18.81 2.88 52.89
CA PHE A 877 -19.97 3.75 53.13
C PHE A 877 -21.17 3.35 52.27
N LEU A 878 -20.91 2.97 51.01
CA LEU A 878 -21.96 2.58 50.06
C LEU A 878 -22.50 1.16 50.29
N GLN A 879 -21.94 0.37 51.20
CA GLN A 879 -22.31 -1.03 51.37
C GLN A 879 -22.76 -1.32 52.80
N ARG A 880 -24.06 -1.56 53.03
CA ARG A 880 -24.62 -1.83 54.37
C ARG A 880 -23.95 -3.00 55.08
N ASN A 881 -23.47 -3.97 54.30
CA ASN A 881 -22.76 -5.12 54.83
C ASN A 881 -21.32 -4.82 55.32
N ALA A 882 -20.79 -3.60 55.15
CA ALA A 882 -19.44 -3.24 55.60
C ALA A 882 -19.27 -3.38 57.12
N VAL A 883 -20.35 -3.23 57.90
CA VAL A 883 -20.34 -3.49 59.35
C VAL A 883 -19.95 -4.93 59.70
N LYS A 884 -20.15 -5.88 58.77
CA LYS A 884 -19.75 -7.29 58.97
C LYS A 884 -18.24 -7.47 59.02
N ILE A 885 -17.44 -6.51 58.56
CA ILE A 885 -15.97 -6.55 58.67
C ILE A 885 -15.54 -6.62 60.15
N ALA A 886 -16.22 -5.88 61.03
CA ALA A 886 -15.92 -5.92 62.47
C ALA A 886 -16.21 -7.30 63.06
N GLN A 887 -17.29 -7.96 62.62
CA GLN A 887 -17.61 -9.33 63.04
C GLN A 887 -16.61 -10.35 62.49
N TYR A 888 -16.19 -10.19 61.23
CA TYR A 888 -15.21 -11.04 60.56
C TYR A 888 -13.84 -11.04 61.26
N PHE A 889 -13.48 -9.91 61.88
CA PHE A 889 -12.30 -9.76 62.74
C PHE A 889 -12.62 -9.64 64.24
N SER A 890 -13.74 -10.22 64.70
CA SER A 890 -14.20 -10.16 66.11
C SER A 890 -13.19 -10.64 67.15
N ASP A 891 -12.19 -11.41 66.73
CA ASP A 891 -11.11 -11.91 67.55
C ASP A 891 -9.91 -10.94 67.64
N TYR A 892 -10.03 -9.73 67.07
CA TYR A 892 -9.07 -8.61 67.13
C TYR A 892 -9.72 -7.40 67.83
N PRO A 893 -8.93 -6.47 68.41
CA PRO A 893 -9.43 -5.16 68.80
C PRO A 893 -9.78 -4.32 67.56
N VAL A 894 -11.05 -4.27 67.18
CA VAL A 894 -11.52 -3.53 65.99
C VAL A 894 -12.08 -2.16 66.38
N GLU A 895 -11.64 -1.12 65.68
CA GLU A 895 -12.14 0.25 65.76
C GLU A 895 -12.68 0.68 64.39
N MET A 896 -13.90 1.21 64.32
CA MET A 896 -14.46 1.75 63.09
C MET A 896 -14.43 3.29 63.14
N VAL A 897 -13.76 3.91 62.18
CA VAL A 897 -13.62 5.36 62.09
C VAL A 897 -14.35 5.83 60.84
N CYS A 898 -15.36 6.68 61.00
CA CYS A 898 -16.14 7.22 59.88
C CYS A 898 -15.77 8.70 59.67
N TYR A 899 -15.48 9.08 58.42
CA TYR A 899 -15.22 10.47 58.05
C TYR A 899 -16.33 10.98 57.14
N LEU A 900 -17.15 11.90 57.66
CA LEU A 900 -18.31 12.46 56.97
C LEU A 900 -18.04 13.92 56.58
N ARG A 901 -18.39 14.29 55.35
CA ARG A 901 -18.48 15.69 54.91
C ARG A 901 -19.91 16.19 55.16
N ARG A 902 -20.10 17.51 55.28
CA ARG A 902 -21.44 18.10 55.34
C ARG A 902 -22.30 17.64 54.16
N GLN A 903 -23.54 17.23 54.46
CA GLN A 903 -24.44 16.54 53.53
C GLN A 903 -24.77 17.36 52.26
N ASP A 904 -24.97 18.67 52.42
CA ASP A 904 -25.25 19.61 51.34
C ASP A 904 -24.09 19.70 50.34
N GLU A 905 -22.87 19.81 50.83
CA GLU A 905 -21.68 19.82 49.97
C GLU A 905 -21.40 18.47 49.32
N TRP A 906 -21.66 17.36 50.02
CA TRP A 906 -21.47 16.01 49.47
C TRP A 906 -22.48 15.70 48.36
N ALA A 907 -23.76 16.01 48.57
CA ALA A 907 -24.81 15.84 47.57
C ALA A 907 -24.56 16.74 46.34
N ASN A 908 -24.15 17.99 46.53
CA ASN A 908 -23.77 18.89 45.44
C ASN A 908 -22.56 18.39 44.65
N ALA A 909 -21.54 17.86 45.33
CA ALA A 909 -20.37 17.28 44.67
C ALA A 909 -20.72 16.02 43.86
N GLN A 910 -21.63 15.17 44.35
CA GLN A 910 -22.14 14.02 43.61
C GLN A 910 -22.98 14.44 42.40
N TYR A 911 -23.90 15.39 42.56
CA TYR A 911 -24.69 15.93 41.46
C TYR A 911 -23.80 16.50 40.34
N ALA A 912 -22.77 17.27 40.70
CA ALA A 912 -21.80 17.79 39.73
C ALA A 912 -21.07 16.66 38.98
N GLU A 913 -20.82 15.52 39.61
CA GLU A 913 -20.16 14.37 38.99
C GLU A 913 -21.09 13.64 38.01
N PHE A 914 -22.37 13.50 38.34
CA PHE A 914 -23.40 12.95 37.44
C PHE A 914 -23.61 13.81 36.19
N VAL A 915 -23.67 15.14 36.36
CA VAL A 915 -23.89 16.08 35.26
C VAL A 915 -22.63 16.31 34.43
N ALA A 916 -21.44 16.29 35.04
CA ALA A 916 -20.16 16.52 34.37
C ALA A 916 -19.41 15.23 33.95
N GLY A 917 -20.04 14.06 34.04
CA GLY A 917 -19.50 12.78 33.52
C GLY A 917 -18.35 12.17 34.31
N GLY A 918 -18.22 12.46 35.61
CA GLY A 918 -17.14 11.97 36.44
C GLY A 918 -17.34 10.52 36.91
N ALA A 919 -16.34 9.69 36.59
CA ALA A 919 -15.85 8.47 37.25
C ALA A 919 -16.76 7.39 37.89
N VAL A 920 -17.94 7.66 38.45
CA VAL A 920 -18.88 6.62 38.90
C VAL A 920 -19.55 6.06 37.65
N GLY A 921 -19.34 4.76 37.39
CA GLY A 921 -19.69 4.12 36.13
C GLY A 921 -21.10 4.45 35.66
N ARG A 922 -21.23 4.75 34.35
CA ARG A 922 -22.46 4.92 33.57
C ARG A 922 -23.72 4.64 34.39
N VAL A 923 -24.26 5.71 34.96
CA VAL A 923 -25.57 5.66 35.58
C VAL A 923 -26.52 6.14 34.50
N ASP A 924 -27.18 5.19 33.85
CA ASP A 924 -28.11 5.42 32.74
C ASP A 924 -29.46 5.97 33.25
N VAL A 925 -29.58 6.19 34.56
CA VAL A 925 -30.79 6.71 35.21
C VAL A 925 -30.68 8.22 35.44
N SER A 926 -31.79 8.92 35.22
CA SER A 926 -31.89 10.35 35.47
C SER A 926 -31.65 10.67 36.94
N PHE A 927 -31.20 11.89 37.24
CA PHE A 927 -30.99 12.35 38.62
C PHE A 927 -32.26 12.20 39.48
N GLU A 928 -33.44 12.41 38.88
CA GLU A 928 -34.73 12.23 39.54
C GLU A 928 -35.03 10.76 39.86
N ALA A 929 -34.70 9.84 38.95
CA ALA A 929 -34.83 8.40 39.19
C ALA A 929 -33.81 7.89 40.22
N TRP A 930 -32.60 8.44 40.25
CA TRP A 930 -31.60 8.16 41.27
C TRP A 930 -32.02 8.66 42.65
N LEU A 931 -32.57 9.88 42.76
CA LEU A 931 -33.12 10.40 44.03
C LEU A 931 -34.37 9.66 44.49
N ALA A 932 -35.13 9.07 43.57
CA ALA A 932 -36.30 8.26 43.90
C ALA A 932 -35.95 6.84 44.36
N ASP A 933 -34.74 6.35 44.07
CA ASP A 933 -34.26 5.03 44.49
C ASP A 933 -34.25 4.91 46.01
N GLU A 934 -34.91 3.88 46.53
CA GLU A 934 -35.11 3.66 47.95
C GLU A 934 -33.78 3.55 48.71
N VAL A 935 -32.78 2.91 48.11
CA VAL A 935 -31.43 2.78 48.69
C VAL A 935 -30.73 4.13 48.74
N THR A 936 -30.90 4.98 47.72
CA THR A 936 -30.34 6.33 47.66
C THR A 936 -31.02 7.26 48.66
N ARG A 937 -32.35 7.20 48.80
CA ARG A 937 -33.09 7.95 49.82
C ARG A 937 -32.68 7.54 51.21
N GLU A 938 -32.58 6.24 51.49
CA GLU A 938 -32.10 5.74 52.79
C GLU A 938 -30.64 6.11 53.07
N ARG A 939 -29.79 6.27 52.04
CA ARG A 939 -28.41 6.74 52.22
C ARG A 939 -28.28 8.26 52.39
N LEU A 940 -29.24 9.02 51.90
CA LEU A 940 -29.36 10.47 52.08
C LEU A 940 -30.06 10.83 53.40
N ASP A 941 -30.90 9.93 53.90
CA ASP A 941 -31.60 9.99 55.18
C ASP A 941 -30.70 9.43 56.30
N TYR A 942 -29.69 10.22 56.66
CA TYR A 942 -28.71 9.90 57.70
C TYR A 942 -29.10 10.50 59.05
#